data_AF-A0A9W6SHT4-F1
#
_entry.id   AF-A0A9W6SHT4-F1
#
_cell.length_a   1.000
_cell.length_b   1.000
_cell.length_c   1.000
_cell.angle_alpha   90.00
_cell.angle_beta   90.00
_cell.angle_gamma   90.00
#
_symmetry.space_group_name_H-M   'P 1'
#
loop_
_entity.id
_entity.type
_entity.pdbx_description
1 polymer ?
#
loop_
_entity_poly.entity_id
_entity_poly.type
_entity_poly.pdbx_seq_one_letter_code
_entity_poly.pdbx_strand_id
1 'polypeptide(L)'
;MLKRLKAIADAVNSIEDDYVEMTDEELRAQTDAFKERLEEGETLDDLLPEAFAVVREAAKRVLDKRHYDVQIMGGAALHFGNIAEMKTGEGKTLVSTLPVYLNALAGKGVHVVTVNDYLAQRDAEWMGQVHQFLGLTVGVILPNEPSSKHREAYACDITYGTNNEFGFDYLRDNMAATKENLVQRGHFFSVVDEVDSILIDEARTPLIISGPAEHSSRWYTEFAKIIDRLKKGEGEDYEVDEGKRTVSITERGVAKVEDRLGVDNLYESTNTALVGYLNNAIKAKELFKKDRDYIVRDGEVLIVDEFTGRILAGRRYNEGMHQAIEAKEGVQIKQENQTLATVTLQNYFRLYDKLSGMTGTATTEAGEFNKVYRVGVVEIPTHRSMVRDDRSDVIYKTEAAKFEAVIEDIVERHELGQPVLVGTVSVENSELLSTLLKKRGIAHAVLNAKYHAREAEIVAQAGRKSAVTVATNMAGRGTDILLGGNPEFLAAAELRQRGITEDDGDKYADEWESALQRWKEECDREGEEVIDAGGLYVLGTERHESRRIDNQLRGRAGRQGDPGESRFYLSLEDDLMRRINAAAVQAVMNRLNIPDDVPIESKMVTRLIRNAQSQIEQQNAEMRKNVLKYDEVMNQQRTVIYDERRMVLDGEDVNDQVTNMIDDVVTAYVTGATANGYAEDWDLEELHKALKLLYPTTFDYEKYEEEGSRDKLDAESLLEEVLKDAHDAYARREETIGEEDMRYLERRVLLTIIDQKWREHLYEMDYLKEGINLRAYAQRDPVVEYQREGFELFSQMLEGIKEDTVRFLFNVEVQVRESEDDEEASPADKVGVGPQVGTKAGDIAEAAKRKPSPSRIEVKGLRENKQPQRLQYTSPTIDGEAGSGAVQVESEDASSPTRRRSGPGSATAAGAKQAAPGQATGSGPSRNGPCPCGSGKKYKRCHGAPGA
;
A
#
# COMPACT_ATOMS: atom_id res chain seq x y z
N MET A 1 -0.68 -33.52 -7.53
CA MET A 1 -1.78 -32.55 -7.65
C MET A 1 -2.70 -32.82 -8.85
N LEU A 2 -2.26 -32.60 -10.10
CA LEU A 2 -3.11 -32.67 -11.32
C LEU A 2 -4.12 -33.83 -11.41
N LYS A 3 -3.76 -35.07 -11.04
CA LYS A 3 -4.71 -36.21 -11.03
C LYS A 3 -5.89 -36.02 -10.05
N ARG A 4 -5.67 -35.39 -8.89
CA ARG A 4 -6.73 -35.03 -7.91
C ARG A 4 -7.63 -33.95 -8.48
N LEU A 5 -7.03 -32.90 -9.07
CA LEU A 5 -7.78 -31.80 -9.69
C LEU A 5 -8.67 -32.30 -10.85
N LYS A 6 -8.14 -33.19 -11.69
CA LYS A 6 -8.94 -33.81 -12.74
C LYS A 6 -10.09 -34.65 -12.17
N ALA A 7 -9.85 -35.48 -11.16
CA ALA A 7 -10.91 -36.26 -10.53
C ALA A 7 -12.02 -35.38 -9.91
N ILE A 8 -11.68 -34.19 -9.42
CA ILE A 8 -12.66 -33.19 -8.97
C ILE A 8 -13.47 -32.64 -10.15
N ALA A 9 -12.83 -32.28 -11.27
CA ALA A 9 -13.55 -31.85 -12.47
C ALA A 9 -14.46 -32.95 -13.03
N ASP A 10 -13.99 -34.20 -13.07
CA ASP A 10 -14.79 -35.37 -13.46
C ASP A 10 -16.00 -35.54 -12.51
N ALA A 11 -15.86 -35.29 -11.20
CA ALA A 11 -16.95 -35.34 -10.23
C ALA A 11 -17.98 -34.19 -10.41
N VAL A 12 -17.53 -32.94 -10.58
CA VAL A 12 -18.39 -31.77 -10.86
C VAL A 12 -19.16 -31.93 -12.18
N ASN A 13 -18.56 -32.59 -13.17
CA ASN A 13 -19.26 -32.97 -14.41
C ASN A 13 -20.28 -34.10 -14.20
N SER A 14 -20.05 -35.04 -13.29
CA SER A 14 -20.96 -36.18 -13.05
C SER A 14 -22.28 -35.82 -12.35
N ILE A 15 -22.35 -34.66 -11.70
CA ILE A 15 -23.54 -34.13 -11.00
C ILE A 15 -24.11 -32.89 -11.71
N GLU A 16 -23.70 -32.59 -12.95
CA GLU A 16 -24.10 -31.36 -13.65
C GLU A 16 -25.61 -31.26 -13.87
N ASP A 17 -26.21 -32.35 -14.36
CA ASP A 17 -27.60 -32.37 -14.78
C ASP A 17 -28.56 -32.06 -13.62
N ASP A 18 -28.22 -32.50 -12.40
CA ASP A 18 -28.99 -32.25 -11.17
C ASP A 18 -29.19 -30.75 -10.87
N TYR A 19 -28.22 -29.90 -11.21
CA TYR A 19 -28.30 -28.44 -11.04
C TYR A 19 -28.86 -27.73 -12.28
N VAL A 20 -28.69 -28.30 -13.47
CA VAL A 20 -29.30 -27.78 -14.70
C VAL A 20 -30.83 -27.87 -14.63
N GLU A 21 -31.39 -28.90 -14.00
CA GLU A 21 -32.84 -29.05 -13.81
C GLU A 21 -33.44 -28.11 -12.75
N MET A 22 -32.64 -27.52 -11.85
CA MET A 22 -33.12 -26.61 -10.79
C MET A 22 -33.63 -25.28 -11.35
N THR A 23 -34.67 -24.72 -10.71
CA THR A 23 -35.05 -23.31 -10.88
C THR A 23 -34.03 -22.35 -10.27
N ASP A 24 -34.09 -21.07 -10.62
CA ASP A 24 -33.19 -20.05 -10.05
C ASP A 24 -33.36 -19.88 -8.53
N GLU A 25 -34.59 -20.06 -8.02
CA GLU A 25 -34.89 -20.05 -6.59
C GLU A 25 -34.25 -21.25 -5.87
N GLU A 26 -34.35 -22.46 -6.43
CA GLU A 26 -33.73 -23.68 -5.89
C GLU A 26 -32.20 -23.63 -5.95
N LEU A 27 -31.63 -23.08 -7.02
CA LEU A 27 -30.18 -22.94 -7.20
C LEU A 27 -29.60 -21.91 -6.22
N ARG A 28 -30.31 -20.81 -5.95
CA ARG A 28 -29.97 -19.83 -4.91
C ARG A 28 -30.09 -20.41 -3.50
N ALA A 29 -31.12 -21.23 -3.24
CA ALA A 29 -31.34 -21.87 -1.94
C ALA A 29 -30.23 -22.87 -1.55
N GLN A 30 -29.43 -23.37 -2.51
CA GLN A 30 -28.25 -24.19 -2.21
C GLN A 30 -27.26 -23.46 -1.29
N THR A 31 -27.11 -22.14 -1.39
CA THR A 31 -26.22 -21.35 -0.53
C THR A 31 -26.59 -21.47 0.95
N ASP A 32 -27.88 -21.44 1.28
CA ASP A 32 -28.35 -21.58 2.65
C ASP A 32 -28.22 -23.03 3.14
N ALA A 33 -28.55 -24.01 2.29
CA ALA A 33 -28.37 -25.44 2.59
C ALA A 33 -26.90 -25.83 2.82
N PHE A 34 -25.96 -25.24 2.07
CA PHE A 34 -24.53 -25.45 2.30
C PHE A 34 -24.04 -24.79 3.61
N LYS A 35 -24.57 -23.61 3.97
CA LYS A 35 -24.26 -22.97 5.25
C LYS A 35 -24.76 -23.82 6.43
N GLU A 36 -25.99 -24.35 6.35
CA GLU A 36 -26.54 -25.28 7.35
C GLU A 36 -25.66 -26.54 7.51
N ARG A 37 -25.24 -27.17 6.40
CA ARG A 37 -24.33 -28.34 6.43
C ARG A 37 -22.95 -28.05 7.03
N LEU A 38 -22.41 -26.84 6.85
CA LEU A 38 -21.17 -26.41 7.53
C LEU A 38 -21.37 -26.23 9.04
N GLU A 39 -22.55 -25.77 9.47
CA GLU A 39 -22.91 -25.70 10.90
C GLU A 39 -23.14 -27.10 11.51
N GLU A 40 -23.67 -28.06 10.74
CA GLU A 40 -23.78 -29.46 11.13
C GLU A 40 -22.44 -30.22 11.17
N GLY A 41 -21.38 -29.66 10.57
CA GLY A 41 -20.00 -30.14 10.69
C GLY A 41 -19.38 -30.77 9.45
N GLU A 42 -19.99 -30.64 8.26
CA GLU A 42 -19.28 -30.90 7.00
C GLU A 42 -18.15 -29.88 6.77
N THR A 43 -17.16 -30.24 5.94
CA THR A 43 -16.05 -29.33 5.60
C THR A 43 -16.22 -28.71 4.21
N LEU A 44 -15.53 -27.60 3.97
CA LEU A 44 -15.45 -27.00 2.64
C LEU A 44 -14.86 -27.94 1.57
N ASP A 45 -14.01 -28.90 1.97
CA ASP A 45 -13.44 -29.93 1.07
C ASP A 45 -14.53 -30.93 0.63
N ASP A 46 -15.52 -31.22 1.49
CA ASP A 46 -16.64 -32.15 1.22
C ASP A 46 -17.66 -31.51 0.28
N LEU A 47 -18.03 -30.25 0.54
CA LEU A 47 -18.98 -29.47 -0.28
C LEU A 47 -18.42 -29.06 -1.66
N LEU A 48 -17.12 -29.19 -1.88
CA LEU A 48 -16.43 -28.63 -3.05
C LEU A 48 -17.08 -29.00 -4.41
N PRO A 49 -17.43 -30.28 -4.70
CA PRO A 49 -17.99 -30.64 -5.99
C PRO A 49 -19.37 -30.01 -6.23
N GLU A 50 -20.22 -30.04 -5.20
CA GLU A 50 -21.60 -29.51 -5.23
C GLU A 50 -21.59 -27.98 -5.39
N ALA A 51 -20.83 -27.28 -4.56
CA ALA A 51 -20.68 -25.83 -4.63
C ALA A 51 -20.11 -25.37 -5.98
N PHE A 52 -19.17 -26.12 -6.56
CA PHE A 52 -18.61 -25.80 -7.88
C PHE A 52 -19.61 -26.06 -9.02
N ALA A 53 -20.47 -27.07 -8.91
CA ALA A 53 -21.54 -27.31 -9.87
C ALA A 53 -22.59 -26.18 -9.84
N VAL A 54 -22.99 -25.73 -8.64
CA VAL A 54 -23.87 -24.58 -8.42
C VAL A 54 -23.31 -23.30 -9.06
N VAL A 55 -22.05 -22.96 -8.79
CA VAL A 55 -21.40 -21.77 -9.35
C VAL A 55 -21.26 -21.85 -10.87
N ARG A 56 -20.96 -23.03 -11.43
CA ARG A 56 -20.88 -23.23 -12.88
C ARG A 56 -22.22 -22.98 -13.56
N GLU A 57 -23.31 -23.50 -13.00
CA GLU A 57 -24.63 -23.29 -13.58
C GLU A 57 -25.10 -21.83 -13.41
N ALA A 58 -24.84 -21.20 -12.26
CA ALA A 58 -25.10 -19.77 -12.07
C ALA A 58 -24.32 -18.90 -13.07
N ALA A 59 -23.03 -19.17 -13.32
CA ALA A 59 -22.25 -18.45 -14.32
C ALA A 59 -22.75 -18.68 -15.75
N LYS A 60 -23.27 -19.87 -16.06
CA LYS A 60 -23.92 -20.16 -17.34
C LYS A 60 -25.24 -19.39 -17.50
N ARG A 61 -26.07 -19.26 -16.46
CA ARG A 61 -27.33 -18.51 -16.50
C ARG A 61 -27.13 -16.99 -16.55
N VAL A 62 -26.19 -16.48 -15.76
CA VAL A 62 -26.00 -15.03 -15.56
C VAL A 62 -25.07 -14.42 -16.61
N LEU A 63 -24.01 -15.12 -17.02
CA LEU A 63 -22.95 -14.58 -17.91
C LEU A 63 -22.88 -15.24 -19.29
N ASP A 64 -23.75 -16.22 -19.59
CA ASP A 64 -23.65 -17.13 -20.75
C ASP A 64 -22.27 -17.82 -20.85
N LYS A 65 -21.68 -18.17 -19.70
CA LYS A 65 -20.33 -18.76 -19.61
C LYS A 65 -20.28 -19.95 -18.65
N ARG A 66 -20.47 -21.15 -19.20
CA ARG A 66 -20.18 -22.42 -18.50
C ARG A 66 -18.67 -22.57 -18.31
N HIS A 67 -18.21 -22.85 -17.10
CA HIS A 67 -16.80 -23.17 -16.84
C HIS A 67 -16.34 -24.42 -17.61
N TYR A 68 -15.10 -24.38 -18.12
CA TYR A 68 -14.40 -25.53 -18.71
C TYR A 68 -13.79 -26.43 -17.62
N ASP A 69 -13.52 -27.70 -17.94
CA ASP A 69 -12.89 -28.66 -17.00
C ASP A 69 -11.56 -28.12 -16.43
N VAL A 70 -10.75 -27.45 -17.26
CA VAL A 70 -9.49 -26.83 -16.82
C VAL A 70 -9.70 -25.65 -15.86
N GLN A 71 -10.84 -24.96 -15.96
CA GLN A 71 -11.23 -23.89 -15.05
C GLN A 71 -11.71 -24.46 -13.71
N ILE A 72 -12.45 -25.57 -13.72
CA ILE A 72 -12.77 -26.35 -12.51
C ILE A 72 -11.49 -26.84 -11.81
N MET A 73 -10.53 -27.37 -12.57
CA MET A 73 -9.20 -27.76 -12.05
C MET A 73 -8.44 -26.57 -11.43
N GLY A 74 -8.49 -25.39 -12.07
CA GLY A 74 -7.90 -24.15 -11.55
C GLY A 74 -8.54 -23.68 -10.26
N GLY A 75 -9.88 -23.64 -10.21
CA GLY A 75 -10.64 -23.25 -9.02
C GLY A 75 -10.37 -24.16 -7.83
N ALA A 76 -10.24 -25.47 -8.06
CA ALA A 76 -9.87 -26.43 -7.02
C ALA A 76 -8.42 -26.24 -6.54
N ALA A 77 -7.48 -25.91 -7.44
CA ALA A 77 -6.11 -25.59 -7.05
C ALA A 77 -6.03 -24.36 -6.13
N LEU A 78 -6.79 -23.30 -6.47
CA LEU A 78 -6.95 -22.10 -5.65
C LEU A 78 -7.56 -22.43 -4.28
N HIS A 79 -8.64 -23.22 -4.24
CA HIS A 79 -9.29 -23.61 -2.98
C HIS A 79 -8.31 -24.33 -2.03
N PHE A 80 -7.41 -25.18 -2.55
CA PHE A 80 -6.36 -25.86 -1.77
C PHE A 80 -5.14 -24.99 -1.43
N GLY A 81 -5.21 -23.66 -1.58
CA GLY A 81 -4.11 -22.75 -1.22
C GLY A 81 -2.89 -22.89 -2.13
N ASN A 82 -3.10 -22.99 -3.45
CA ASN A 82 -2.04 -23.04 -4.45
C ASN A 82 -2.18 -21.87 -5.44
N ILE A 83 -1.11 -21.62 -6.19
CA ILE A 83 -1.12 -20.80 -7.38
C ILE A 83 -1.55 -21.65 -8.58
N ALA A 84 -2.64 -21.27 -9.23
CA ALA A 84 -3.05 -21.83 -10.50
C ALA A 84 -2.34 -21.07 -11.64
N GLU A 85 -1.35 -21.70 -12.28
CA GLU A 85 -0.79 -21.15 -13.52
C GLU A 85 -1.71 -21.51 -14.69
N MET A 86 -2.43 -20.51 -15.19
CA MET A 86 -3.38 -20.59 -16.30
C MET A 86 -3.04 -19.51 -17.31
N LYS A 87 -2.78 -19.92 -18.57
CA LYS A 87 -2.34 -18.99 -19.61
C LYS A 87 -3.42 -17.92 -19.89
N THR A 88 -3.01 -16.77 -20.41
CA THR A 88 -3.92 -15.63 -20.63
C THR A 88 -5.02 -16.00 -21.63
N GLY A 89 -6.27 -15.61 -21.37
CA GLY A 89 -7.44 -16.04 -22.14
C GLY A 89 -8.04 -17.40 -21.72
N GLU A 90 -7.52 -18.09 -20.70
CA GLU A 90 -8.18 -19.25 -20.07
C GLU A 90 -9.27 -18.85 -19.05
N GLY A 91 -9.62 -17.56 -18.94
CA GLY A 91 -10.72 -17.07 -18.10
C GLY A 91 -10.44 -17.01 -16.60
N LYS A 92 -9.23 -16.58 -16.18
CA LYS A 92 -8.81 -16.45 -14.76
C LYS A 92 -9.88 -15.79 -13.86
N THR A 93 -10.42 -14.65 -14.27
CA THR A 93 -11.46 -13.91 -13.53
C THR A 93 -12.68 -14.81 -13.25
N LEU A 94 -13.16 -15.55 -14.24
CA LEU A 94 -14.27 -16.51 -14.09
C LEU A 94 -13.90 -17.72 -13.23
N VAL A 95 -12.65 -18.22 -13.31
CA VAL A 95 -12.13 -19.30 -12.46
C VAL A 95 -12.22 -18.93 -10.97
N SER A 96 -11.97 -17.66 -10.63
CA SER A 96 -11.96 -17.19 -9.24
C SER A 96 -13.31 -17.35 -8.53
N THR A 97 -14.43 -17.29 -9.25
CA THR A 97 -15.78 -17.42 -8.67
C THR A 97 -15.99 -18.74 -7.91
N LEU A 98 -15.39 -19.83 -8.39
CA LEU A 98 -15.51 -21.17 -7.80
C LEU A 98 -14.96 -21.24 -6.35
N PRO A 99 -13.67 -20.98 -6.08
CA PRO A 99 -13.14 -20.98 -4.72
C PRO A 99 -13.65 -19.78 -3.90
N VAL A 100 -13.95 -18.64 -4.52
CA VAL A 100 -14.46 -17.46 -3.79
C VAL A 100 -15.82 -17.77 -3.17
N TYR A 101 -16.78 -18.28 -3.95
CA TYR A 101 -18.09 -18.71 -3.44
C TYR A 101 -17.93 -19.76 -2.33
N LEU A 102 -17.20 -20.85 -2.59
CA LEU A 102 -17.05 -21.95 -1.64
C LEU A 102 -16.48 -21.47 -0.30
N ASN A 103 -15.42 -20.66 -0.30
CA ASN A 103 -14.84 -20.16 0.97
C ASN A 103 -15.70 -19.07 1.63
N ALA A 104 -16.47 -18.29 0.86
CA ALA A 104 -17.39 -17.28 1.40
C ALA A 104 -18.55 -17.90 2.22
N LEU A 105 -18.92 -19.15 1.95
CA LEU A 105 -19.90 -19.90 2.76
C LEU A 105 -19.52 -19.96 4.25
N ALA A 106 -18.22 -19.89 4.60
CA ALA A 106 -17.76 -19.87 5.98
C ALA A 106 -18.06 -18.56 6.75
N GLY A 107 -18.62 -17.53 6.09
CA GLY A 107 -19.04 -16.27 6.73
C GLY A 107 -17.91 -15.35 7.25
N LYS A 108 -16.65 -15.72 7.03
CA LYS A 108 -15.46 -14.98 7.53
C LYS A 108 -14.93 -13.91 6.58
N GLY A 109 -15.51 -13.77 5.38
CA GLY A 109 -15.05 -12.87 4.32
C GLY A 109 -13.96 -13.47 3.43
N VAL A 110 -14.00 -13.14 2.14
CA VAL A 110 -12.98 -13.53 1.14
C VAL A 110 -12.44 -12.28 0.45
N HIS A 111 -11.12 -12.11 0.42
CA HIS A 111 -10.47 -10.97 -0.23
C HIS A 111 -9.92 -11.34 -1.62
N VAL A 112 -10.47 -10.74 -2.68
CA VAL A 112 -9.97 -10.88 -4.04
C VAL A 112 -9.09 -9.68 -4.37
N VAL A 113 -7.80 -9.93 -4.59
CA VAL A 113 -6.81 -8.87 -4.82
C VAL A 113 -6.48 -8.76 -6.30
N THR A 114 -6.56 -7.55 -6.85
CA THR A 114 -6.16 -7.24 -8.23
C THR A 114 -5.04 -6.20 -8.27
N VAL A 115 -4.50 -5.96 -9.47
CA VAL A 115 -3.33 -5.08 -9.71
C VAL A 115 -3.70 -3.58 -9.70
N ASN A 116 -4.96 -3.22 -9.90
CA ASN A 116 -5.41 -1.82 -9.89
C ASN A 116 -6.92 -1.70 -9.64
N ASP A 117 -7.33 -0.52 -9.19
CA ASP A 117 -8.69 -0.23 -8.73
C ASP A 117 -9.75 -0.43 -9.83
N TYR A 118 -9.40 -0.15 -11.10
CA TYR A 118 -10.29 -0.40 -12.24
C TYR A 118 -10.59 -1.90 -12.42
N LEU A 119 -9.59 -2.78 -12.25
CA LEU A 119 -9.81 -4.22 -12.31
C LEU A 119 -10.57 -4.72 -11.07
N ALA A 120 -10.30 -4.17 -9.88
CA ALA A 120 -11.06 -4.49 -8.66
C ALA A 120 -12.55 -4.14 -8.82
N GLN A 121 -12.87 -2.93 -9.28
CA GLN A 121 -14.24 -2.48 -9.52
C GLN A 121 -14.91 -3.31 -10.62
N ARG A 122 -14.28 -3.44 -11.80
CA ARG A 122 -14.84 -4.19 -12.94
C ARG A 122 -15.13 -5.63 -12.56
N ASP A 123 -14.22 -6.32 -11.87
CA ASP A 123 -14.38 -7.73 -11.56
C ASP A 123 -15.39 -7.94 -10.41
N ALA A 124 -15.50 -7.00 -9.47
CA ALA A 124 -16.58 -6.96 -8.49
C ALA A 124 -17.95 -6.78 -9.14
N GLU A 125 -18.08 -5.85 -10.09
CA GLU A 125 -19.33 -5.59 -10.82
C GLU A 125 -19.71 -6.74 -11.76
N TRP A 126 -18.72 -7.38 -12.40
CA TRP A 126 -18.96 -8.43 -13.41
C TRP A 126 -19.12 -9.82 -12.81
N MET A 127 -18.18 -10.29 -11.98
CA MET A 127 -18.29 -11.60 -11.32
C MET A 127 -19.26 -11.55 -10.14
N GLY A 128 -19.45 -10.37 -9.52
CA GLY A 128 -20.41 -10.19 -8.44
C GLY A 128 -21.85 -10.53 -8.85
N GLN A 129 -22.21 -10.46 -10.13
CA GLN A 129 -23.52 -10.89 -10.63
C GLN A 129 -23.79 -12.37 -10.30
N VAL A 130 -22.79 -13.24 -10.45
CA VAL A 130 -22.89 -14.68 -10.13
C VAL A 130 -23.03 -14.89 -8.62
N HIS A 131 -22.26 -14.15 -7.83
CA HIS A 131 -22.29 -14.25 -6.37
C HIS A 131 -23.59 -13.71 -5.77
N GLN A 132 -24.09 -12.58 -6.26
CA GLN A 132 -25.35 -11.95 -5.84
C GLN A 132 -26.57 -12.77 -6.26
N PHE A 133 -26.54 -13.37 -7.47
CA PHE A 133 -27.54 -14.35 -7.90
C PHE A 133 -27.64 -15.53 -6.91
N LEU A 134 -26.49 -16.05 -6.46
CA LEU A 134 -26.41 -17.08 -5.41
C LEU A 134 -26.62 -16.54 -3.98
N GLY A 135 -26.99 -15.27 -3.80
CA GLY A 135 -27.36 -14.70 -2.52
C GLY A 135 -26.20 -14.20 -1.64
N LEU A 136 -24.96 -14.18 -2.13
CA LEU A 136 -23.82 -13.59 -1.43
C LEU A 136 -23.70 -12.07 -1.68
N THR A 137 -23.14 -11.37 -0.70
CA THR A 137 -22.83 -9.94 -0.79
C THR A 137 -21.41 -9.69 -1.30
N VAL A 138 -21.24 -8.64 -2.11
CA VAL A 138 -19.96 -8.28 -2.75
C VAL A 138 -19.69 -6.80 -2.51
N GLY A 139 -18.53 -6.50 -1.94
CA GLY A 139 -18.01 -5.15 -1.73
C GLY A 139 -16.75 -4.88 -2.56
N VAL A 140 -16.42 -3.61 -2.74
CA VAL A 140 -15.15 -3.16 -3.33
C VAL A 140 -14.57 -2.04 -2.47
N ILE A 141 -13.26 -2.06 -2.23
CA ILE A 141 -12.51 -0.96 -1.61
C ILE A 141 -11.78 -0.17 -2.68
N LEU A 142 -11.84 1.16 -2.59
CA LEU A 142 -11.30 2.09 -3.59
C LEU A 142 -10.57 3.25 -2.90
N PRO A 143 -9.47 3.77 -3.47
CA PRO A 143 -8.68 4.82 -2.84
C PRO A 143 -9.48 6.12 -2.67
N ASN A 144 -9.26 6.80 -1.55
CA ASN A 144 -9.91 8.05 -1.13
C ASN A 144 -11.39 7.92 -0.72
N GLU A 145 -11.93 6.71 -0.55
CA GLU A 145 -13.22 6.53 0.09
C GLU A 145 -13.13 6.65 1.63
N PRO A 146 -14.21 7.05 2.34
CA PRO A 146 -14.20 7.14 3.79
C PRO A 146 -14.19 5.74 4.44
N SER A 147 -13.61 5.64 5.64
CA SER A 147 -13.51 4.38 6.40
C SER A 147 -14.86 3.68 6.64
N SER A 148 -15.98 4.41 6.64
CA SER A 148 -17.33 3.84 6.69
C SER A 148 -17.63 2.92 5.50
N LYS A 149 -17.33 3.37 4.28
CA LYS A 149 -17.51 2.56 3.06
C LYS A 149 -16.58 1.36 3.03
N HIS A 150 -15.33 1.53 3.45
CA HIS A 150 -14.40 0.39 3.55
C HIS A 150 -14.96 -0.67 4.51
N ARG A 151 -15.46 -0.26 5.69
CA ARG A 151 -16.08 -1.18 6.66
C ARG A 151 -17.32 -1.89 6.10
N GLU A 152 -18.17 -1.19 5.34
CA GLU A 152 -19.30 -1.79 4.62
C GLU A 152 -18.82 -2.82 3.58
N ALA A 153 -17.77 -2.52 2.82
CA ALA A 153 -17.19 -3.42 1.82
C ALA A 153 -16.51 -4.67 2.44
N TYR A 154 -15.82 -4.52 3.58
CA TYR A 154 -15.26 -5.66 4.33
C TYR A 154 -16.34 -6.50 5.01
N ALA A 155 -17.51 -5.93 5.35
CA ALA A 155 -18.63 -6.67 5.94
C ALA A 155 -19.32 -7.61 4.93
N CYS A 156 -19.18 -7.36 3.62
CA CYS A 156 -19.65 -8.24 2.55
C CYS A 156 -18.93 -9.60 2.56
N ASP A 157 -19.63 -10.68 2.19
CA ASP A 157 -19.08 -12.05 2.10
C ASP A 157 -17.81 -12.11 1.24
N ILE A 158 -17.73 -11.26 0.21
CA ILE A 158 -16.61 -11.11 -0.71
C ILE A 158 -16.23 -9.63 -0.82
N THR A 159 -14.93 -9.32 -0.75
CA THR A 159 -14.39 -7.96 -0.90
C THR A 159 -13.32 -7.95 -2.00
N TYR A 160 -13.48 -7.09 -2.99
CA TYR A 160 -12.49 -6.83 -4.04
C TYR A 160 -11.66 -5.59 -3.70
N GLY A 161 -10.38 -5.58 -4.07
CA GLY A 161 -9.50 -4.43 -3.84
C GLY A 161 -8.10 -4.62 -4.40
N THR A 162 -7.23 -3.63 -4.18
CA THR A 162 -5.81 -3.72 -4.51
C THR A 162 -4.98 -4.09 -3.28
N ASN A 163 -3.80 -4.67 -3.49
CA ASN A 163 -2.82 -4.95 -2.45
C ASN A 163 -2.50 -3.72 -1.59
N ASN A 164 -2.45 -2.54 -2.22
CA ASN A 164 -2.22 -1.26 -1.59
C ASN A 164 -3.36 -0.88 -0.64
N GLU A 165 -4.63 -0.90 -1.07
CA GLU A 165 -5.74 -0.54 -0.18
C GLU A 165 -5.92 -1.57 0.95
N PHE A 166 -5.86 -2.87 0.65
CA PHE A 166 -5.90 -3.92 1.67
C PHE A 166 -4.78 -3.78 2.71
N GLY A 167 -3.54 -3.50 2.28
CA GLY A 167 -2.40 -3.35 3.17
C GLY A 167 -2.40 -2.01 3.92
N PHE A 168 -2.87 -0.91 3.32
CA PHE A 168 -3.01 0.36 4.02
C PHE A 168 -4.17 0.37 5.01
N ASP A 169 -5.29 -0.30 4.74
CA ASP A 169 -6.34 -0.51 5.74
C ASP A 169 -5.83 -1.30 6.95
N TYR A 170 -5.05 -2.36 6.72
CA TYR A 170 -4.37 -3.06 7.81
C TYR A 170 -3.46 -2.13 8.64
N LEU A 171 -2.67 -1.26 8.00
CA LEU A 171 -1.84 -0.29 8.73
C LEU A 171 -2.69 0.78 9.44
N ARG A 172 -3.79 1.25 8.84
CA ARG A 172 -4.74 2.21 9.42
C ARG A 172 -5.44 1.63 10.65
N ASP A 173 -5.88 0.38 10.58
CA ASP A 173 -6.57 -0.32 11.67
C ASP A 173 -5.66 -0.49 12.90
N ASN A 174 -4.38 -0.82 12.70
CA ASN A 174 -3.42 -0.90 13.81
C ASN A 174 -3.01 0.49 14.37
N MET A 175 -3.34 1.57 13.66
CA MET A 175 -3.24 2.96 14.12
C MET A 175 -4.57 3.53 14.65
N ALA A 176 -5.65 2.75 14.70
CA ALA A 176 -6.96 3.22 15.13
C ALA A 176 -7.00 3.53 16.64
N ALA A 177 -7.57 4.67 17.00
CA ALA A 177 -7.71 5.09 18.40
C ALA A 177 -8.92 4.46 19.12
N THR A 178 -9.89 3.93 18.36
CA THR A 178 -11.08 3.26 18.90
C THR A 178 -11.52 2.12 17.99
N LYS A 179 -12.26 1.15 18.53
CA LYS A 179 -12.75 -0.04 17.83
C LYS A 179 -13.68 0.29 16.66
N GLU A 180 -14.46 1.36 16.77
CA GLU A 180 -15.39 1.82 15.72
C GLU A 180 -14.67 2.36 14.50
N ASN A 181 -13.39 2.74 14.62
CA ASN A 181 -12.59 3.24 13.50
C ASN A 181 -11.96 2.13 12.66
N LEU A 182 -11.92 0.89 13.16
CA LEU A 182 -11.47 -0.28 12.42
C LEU A 182 -12.35 -0.52 11.18
N VAL A 183 -11.77 -1.03 10.10
CA VAL A 183 -12.51 -1.37 8.87
C VAL A 183 -12.43 -2.85 8.51
N GLN A 184 -11.33 -3.53 8.82
CA GLN A 184 -11.12 -4.95 8.50
C GLN A 184 -11.70 -5.88 9.57
N ARG A 185 -12.01 -7.12 9.17
CA ARG A 185 -12.55 -8.17 10.06
C ARG A 185 -11.72 -9.46 10.09
N GLY A 186 -10.42 -9.35 9.80
CA GLY A 186 -9.47 -10.47 9.80
C GLY A 186 -9.00 -10.87 8.39
N HIS A 187 -8.20 -11.94 8.34
CA HIS A 187 -7.50 -12.39 7.14
C HIS A 187 -7.76 -13.89 6.91
N PHE A 188 -8.97 -14.24 6.45
CA PHE A 188 -9.35 -15.66 6.29
C PHE A 188 -8.82 -16.28 4.99
N PHE A 189 -9.34 -15.84 3.83
CA PHE A 189 -8.94 -16.37 2.53
C PHE A 189 -8.65 -15.25 1.54
N SER A 190 -7.51 -15.34 0.86
CA SER A 190 -7.15 -14.44 -0.24
C SER A 190 -6.95 -15.18 -1.56
N VAL A 191 -7.51 -14.61 -2.63
CA VAL A 191 -7.22 -14.96 -4.02
C VAL A 191 -6.54 -13.77 -4.68
N VAL A 192 -5.24 -13.90 -4.95
CA VAL A 192 -4.43 -12.85 -5.60
C VAL A 192 -4.44 -13.09 -7.11
N ASP A 193 -5.11 -12.23 -7.88
CA ASP A 193 -4.93 -12.19 -9.34
C ASP A 193 -3.56 -11.62 -9.69
N GLU A 194 -2.99 -12.09 -10.80
CA GLU A 194 -1.67 -11.71 -11.28
C GLU A 194 -0.59 -11.77 -10.18
N VAL A 195 -0.66 -12.86 -9.40
CA VAL A 195 0.13 -13.12 -8.18
C VAL A 195 1.64 -12.95 -8.35
N ASP A 196 2.17 -13.17 -9.55
CA ASP A 196 3.58 -12.96 -9.86
C ASP A 196 3.98 -11.49 -9.95
N SER A 197 3.06 -10.57 -10.24
CA SER A 197 3.37 -9.15 -10.12
C SER A 197 3.20 -8.65 -8.69
N ILE A 198 2.09 -8.99 -8.03
CA ILE A 198 1.82 -8.50 -6.68
C ILE A 198 2.83 -9.05 -5.66
N LEU A 199 3.10 -10.37 -5.68
CA LEU A 199 3.95 -11.01 -4.67
C LEU A 199 5.44 -11.12 -5.04
N ILE A 200 5.84 -10.76 -6.26
CA ILE A 200 7.24 -10.83 -6.75
C ILE A 200 7.73 -9.53 -7.41
N ASP A 201 6.95 -8.80 -8.22
CA ASP A 201 7.41 -7.54 -8.84
C ASP A 201 7.28 -6.34 -7.89
N GLU A 202 6.11 -6.20 -7.26
CA GLU A 202 5.75 -5.09 -6.35
C GLU A 202 6.31 -5.30 -4.94
N ALA A 203 6.49 -6.56 -4.53
CA ALA A 203 7.10 -6.98 -3.26
C ALA A 203 8.58 -6.58 -3.09
N ARG A 204 9.12 -5.71 -3.96
CA ARG A 204 10.40 -5.00 -3.82
C ARG A 204 10.33 -3.86 -2.82
N THR A 205 9.16 -3.25 -2.61
CA THR A 205 8.97 -2.05 -1.78
C THR A 205 7.94 -2.32 -0.68
N PRO A 206 8.17 -1.95 0.59
CA PRO A 206 7.16 -2.07 1.65
C PRO A 206 6.06 -1.01 1.51
N LEU A 207 4.89 -1.28 2.11
CA LEU A 207 3.86 -0.27 2.34
C LEU A 207 4.25 0.54 3.56
N ILE A 208 4.29 1.87 3.45
CA ILE A 208 4.66 2.78 4.54
C ILE A 208 3.63 3.89 4.68
N ILE A 209 3.11 4.06 5.90
CA ILE A 209 2.41 5.27 6.33
C ILE A 209 3.43 6.14 7.07
N SER A 210 3.65 7.35 6.56
CA SER A 210 4.48 8.36 7.21
C SER A 210 3.65 9.57 7.63
N GLY A 211 4.04 10.24 8.71
CA GLY A 211 3.40 11.47 9.17
C GLY A 211 4.41 12.46 9.75
N PRO A 212 3.99 13.71 10.00
CA PRO A 212 4.88 14.74 10.52
C PRO A 212 5.44 14.34 11.88
N ALA A 213 6.76 14.37 12.00
CA ALA A 213 7.47 14.13 13.23
C ALA A 213 7.20 15.23 14.26
N GLU A 214 6.99 14.84 15.52
CA GLU A 214 6.82 15.78 16.64
C GLU A 214 8.16 16.33 17.18
N HIS A 215 9.27 16.10 16.46
CA HIS A 215 10.58 16.62 16.84
C HIS A 215 10.63 18.16 16.83
N SER A 216 11.34 18.70 17.82
CA SER A 216 11.54 20.14 17.92
C SER A 216 12.52 20.62 16.85
N SER A 217 12.04 21.43 15.91
CA SER A 217 12.87 22.17 14.93
C SER A 217 13.95 23.05 15.57
N ARG A 218 13.85 23.28 16.89
CA ARG A 218 14.90 23.81 17.75
C ARG A 218 16.23 23.05 17.60
N TRP A 219 16.25 21.72 17.54
CA TRP A 219 17.51 20.97 17.56
C TRP A 219 18.35 21.22 16.31
N TYR A 220 17.77 21.10 15.11
CA TYR A 220 18.40 21.51 13.86
C TYR A 220 18.94 22.95 13.92
N THR A 221 18.17 23.87 14.51
CA THR A 221 18.54 25.29 14.67
C THR A 221 19.70 25.50 15.66
N GLU A 222 19.76 24.73 16.75
CA GLU A 222 20.87 24.80 17.71
C GLU A 222 22.13 24.13 17.17
N PHE A 223 22.02 22.93 16.57
CA PHE A 223 23.18 22.26 15.98
C PHE A 223 23.82 23.07 14.85
N ALA A 224 23.03 23.75 14.00
CA ALA A 224 23.54 24.69 13.01
C ALA A 224 24.41 25.82 13.64
N LYS A 225 24.05 26.32 14.83
CA LYS A 225 24.85 27.33 15.57
C LYS A 225 26.07 26.73 16.27
N ILE A 226 26.01 25.46 16.67
CA ILE A 226 27.09 24.74 17.34
C ILE A 226 28.22 24.45 16.34
N ILE A 227 27.89 23.90 15.17
CA ILE A 227 28.88 23.51 14.15
C ILE A 227 29.70 24.69 13.61
N ASP A 228 29.17 25.92 13.63
CA ASP A 228 29.90 27.13 13.22
C ASP A 228 31.12 27.42 14.10
N ARG A 229 31.15 26.85 15.31
CA ARG A 229 32.23 27.02 16.29
C ARG A 229 33.21 25.84 16.31
N LEU A 230 32.84 24.71 15.69
CA LEU A 230 33.69 23.53 15.56
C LEU A 230 34.67 23.69 14.39
N LYS A 231 35.89 23.19 14.57
CA LYS A 231 36.99 23.27 13.59
C LYS A 231 37.19 21.96 12.82
N LYS A 232 37.17 22.05 11.50
CA LYS A 232 37.62 21.01 10.57
C LYS A 232 39.14 20.84 10.62
N GLY A 233 39.63 19.62 10.79
CA GLY A 233 41.05 19.29 10.70
C GLY A 233 41.40 17.94 11.32
N GLU A 234 42.47 17.32 10.83
CA GLU A 234 43.02 16.07 11.38
C GLU A 234 43.42 16.28 12.86
N GLY A 235 42.75 15.58 13.78
CA GLY A 235 42.90 15.80 15.23
C GLY A 235 42.32 17.11 15.81
N GLU A 236 41.52 17.86 15.05
CA GLU A 236 40.73 18.98 15.57
C GLU A 236 39.34 18.51 16.06
N ASP A 237 38.24 19.20 15.74
CA ASP A 237 36.91 18.87 16.30
C ASP A 237 36.15 17.86 15.43
N TYR A 238 36.33 17.93 14.11
CA TYR A 238 35.80 16.94 13.17
C TYR A 238 36.65 16.83 11.90
N GLU A 239 36.54 15.68 11.26
CA GLU A 239 37.23 15.30 10.02
C GLU A 239 36.21 15.04 8.91
N VAL A 240 36.63 15.22 7.65
CA VAL A 240 35.78 15.08 6.46
C VAL A 240 36.55 14.32 5.39
N ASP A 241 36.03 13.17 4.97
CA ASP A 241 36.49 12.45 3.78
C ASP A 241 35.63 12.88 2.59
N GLU A 242 36.14 13.83 1.81
CA GLU A 242 35.45 14.38 0.63
C GLU A 242 35.34 13.35 -0.52
N GLY A 243 36.19 12.31 -0.52
CA GLY A 243 36.16 11.23 -1.52
C GLY A 243 35.07 10.19 -1.24
N LYS A 244 34.82 9.88 0.04
CA LYS A 244 33.73 9.00 0.49
C LYS A 244 32.44 9.76 0.85
N ARG A 245 32.47 11.10 0.87
CA ARG A 245 31.39 11.98 1.37
C ARG A 245 30.94 11.61 2.79
N THR A 246 31.89 11.33 3.68
CA THR A 246 31.64 11.01 5.10
C THR A 246 32.28 12.05 6.02
N VAL A 247 31.72 12.20 7.23
CA VAL A 247 32.27 13.06 8.28
C VAL A 247 32.41 12.25 9.57
N SER A 248 33.45 12.52 10.34
CA SER A 248 33.74 11.87 11.62
C SER A 248 33.99 12.94 12.67
N ILE A 249 33.30 12.88 13.80
CA ILE A 249 33.58 13.76 14.94
C ILE A 249 34.66 13.13 15.83
N THR A 250 35.57 13.95 16.36
CA THR A 250 36.61 13.47 17.29
C THR A 250 36.09 13.53 18.73
N GLU A 251 36.73 12.82 19.66
CA GLU A 251 36.43 12.91 21.12
C GLU A 251 36.43 14.38 21.61
N ARG A 252 37.33 15.20 21.06
CA ARG A 252 37.44 16.63 21.37
C ARG A 252 36.30 17.47 20.78
N GLY A 253 35.74 17.05 19.65
CA GLY A 253 34.50 17.61 19.11
C GLY A 253 33.28 17.23 19.95
N VAL A 254 33.20 15.96 20.39
CA VAL A 254 32.12 15.43 21.23
C VAL A 254 32.05 16.19 22.56
N ALA A 255 33.15 16.29 23.31
CA ALA A 255 33.22 17.03 24.58
C ALA A 255 32.76 18.49 24.47
N LYS A 256 33.10 19.18 23.37
CA LYS A 256 32.65 20.56 23.10
C LYS A 256 31.15 20.69 22.83
N VAL A 257 30.51 19.62 22.34
CA VAL A 257 29.07 19.57 22.08
C VAL A 257 28.34 19.23 23.38
N GLU A 258 28.86 18.28 24.15
CA GLU A 258 28.40 17.91 25.51
C GLU A 258 28.39 19.13 26.45
N ASP A 259 29.54 19.83 26.61
CA ASP A 259 29.68 21.10 27.35
C ASP A 259 28.63 22.16 26.94
N ARG A 260 28.22 22.15 25.67
CA ARG A 260 27.37 23.17 25.05
C ARG A 260 25.88 22.87 25.19
N LEU A 261 25.54 21.60 25.27
CA LEU A 261 24.19 21.08 25.47
C LEU A 261 23.88 20.90 26.96
N GLY A 262 24.90 20.70 27.80
CA GLY A 262 24.76 20.38 29.22
C GLY A 262 24.36 18.92 29.44
N VAL A 263 24.96 18.00 28.67
CA VAL A 263 24.74 16.55 28.76
C VAL A 263 26.07 15.84 29.04
N ASP A 264 26.07 14.82 29.88
CA ASP A 264 27.30 14.15 30.34
C ASP A 264 27.86 13.15 29.31
N ASN A 265 27.01 12.58 28.44
CA ASN A 265 27.42 11.68 27.35
C ASN A 265 26.46 11.78 26.15
N LEU A 266 26.99 12.14 24.98
CA LEU A 266 26.23 12.24 23.74
C LEU A 266 25.77 10.88 23.17
N TYR A 267 26.39 9.78 23.60
CA TYR A 267 26.12 8.40 23.17
C TYR A 267 25.32 7.57 24.18
N GLU A 268 24.75 8.21 25.20
CA GLU A 268 23.71 7.61 26.04
C GLU A 268 22.45 7.34 25.21
N SER A 269 21.70 6.28 25.51
CA SER A 269 20.54 5.85 24.71
C SER A 269 19.49 6.97 24.55
N THR A 270 19.24 7.72 25.62
CA THR A 270 18.38 8.93 25.66
C THR A 270 18.84 10.07 24.73
N ASN A 271 20.12 10.13 24.38
CA ASN A 271 20.74 11.19 23.57
C ASN A 271 21.03 10.76 22.12
N THR A 272 20.76 9.51 21.74
CA THR A 272 21.07 8.93 20.41
C THR A 272 20.63 9.81 19.23
N ALA A 273 19.43 10.41 19.30
CA ALA A 273 18.92 11.31 18.24
C ALA A 273 19.77 12.59 18.04
N LEU A 274 20.44 13.07 19.09
CA LEU A 274 21.31 14.25 19.03
C LEU A 274 22.56 14.01 18.18
N VAL A 275 23.07 12.77 18.17
CA VAL A 275 24.19 12.35 17.30
C VAL A 275 23.81 12.48 15.82
N GLY A 276 22.56 12.12 15.48
CA GLY A 276 22.00 12.30 14.13
C GLY A 276 21.98 13.76 13.69
N TYR A 277 21.40 14.66 14.51
CA TYR A 277 21.38 16.10 14.22
C TYR A 277 22.78 16.70 14.09
N LEU A 278 23.72 16.32 14.96
CA LEU A 278 25.11 16.77 14.92
C LEU A 278 25.81 16.35 13.62
N ASN A 279 25.72 15.07 13.27
CA ASN A 279 26.32 14.50 12.06
C ASN A 279 25.76 15.17 10.80
N ASN A 280 24.43 15.31 10.73
CA ASN A 280 23.75 15.95 9.60
C ASN A 280 24.06 17.44 9.50
N ALA A 281 24.21 18.16 10.62
CA ALA A 281 24.65 19.54 10.62
C ALA A 281 26.08 19.68 10.04
N ILE A 282 27.03 18.82 10.46
CA ILE A 282 28.41 18.81 9.93
C ILE A 282 28.42 18.45 8.43
N LYS A 283 27.71 17.38 8.02
CA LYS A 283 27.53 17.00 6.60
C LYS A 283 26.95 18.16 5.78
N ALA A 284 25.88 18.80 6.24
CA ALA A 284 25.23 19.93 5.56
C ALA A 284 26.18 21.12 5.36
N LYS A 285 27.00 21.45 6.36
CA LYS A 285 28.02 22.53 6.27
C LYS A 285 29.12 22.21 5.27
N GLU A 286 29.66 20.99 5.33
CA GLU A 286 30.89 20.63 4.61
C GLU A 286 30.64 20.03 3.22
N LEU A 287 29.72 19.07 3.09
CA LEU A 287 29.56 18.25 1.90
C LEU A 287 28.51 18.76 0.91
N PHE A 288 27.63 19.68 1.33
CA PHE A 288 26.60 20.27 0.48
C PHE A 288 26.87 21.77 0.28
N LYS A 289 27.06 22.20 -0.97
CA LYS A 289 27.39 23.57 -1.35
C LYS A 289 26.20 24.24 -2.05
N LYS A 290 25.86 25.42 -1.54
CA LYS A 290 24.92 26.35 -2.18
C LYS A 290 25.42 26.73 -3.58
N ASP A 291 24.48 26.91 -4.50
CA ASP A 291 24.69 27.22 -5.92
C ASP A 291 25.45 26.13 -6.71
N ARG A 292 25.60 24.92 -6.14
CA ARG A 292 26.07 23.70 -6.80
C ARG A 292 25.11 22.53 -6.58
N ASP A 293 24.97 22.08 -5.33
CA ASP A 293 24.14 20.92 -4.96
C ASP A 293 22.67 21.33 -4.69
N TYR A 294 22.45 22.58 -4.31
CA TYR A 294 21.14 23.18 -4.08
C TYR A 294 21.18 24.70 -4.27
N ILE A 295 20.02 25.30 -4.53
CA ILE A 295 19.81 26.75 -4.45
C ILE A 295 18.77 27.07 -3.38
N VAL A 296 18.79 28.30 -2.86
CA VAL A 296 17.75 28.81 -1.96
C VAL A 296 16.93 29.85 -2.70
N ARG A 297 15.63 29.64 -2.85
CA ARG A 297 14.73 30.53 -3.59
C ARG A 297 13.36 30.60 -2.94
N ASP A 298 12.79 31.81 -2.88
CA ASP A 298 11.44 32.07 -2.34
C ASP A 298 11.20 31.52 -0.92
N GLY A 299 12.27 31.34 -0.13
CA GLY A 299 12.22 30.76 1.22
C GLY A 299 12.24 29.22 1.25
N GLU A 300 12.68 28.56 0.19
CA GLU A 300 12.80 27.09 0.11
C GLU A 300 14.17 26.65 -0.42
N VAL A 301 14.63 25.46 0.03
CA VAL A 301 15.82 24.78 -0.51
C VAL A 301 15.40 23.92 -1.70
N LEU A 302 15.99 24.16 -2.87
CA LEU A 302 15.69 23.43 -4.10
C LEU A 302 16.94 22.69 -4.59
N ILE A 303 16.84 21.38 -4.77
CA ILE A 303 17.96 20.53 -5.24
C ILE A 303 18.29 20.84 -6.70
N VAL A 304 19.59 20.86 -7.02
CA VAL A 304 20.09 21.03 -8.39
C VAL A 304 20.82 19.76 -8.82
N ASP A 305 20.54 19.30 -10.03
CA ASP A 305 21.28 18.21 -10.68
C ASP A 305 22.70 18.68 -11.07
N GLU A 306 23.74 18.08 -10.49
CA GLU A 306 25.16 18.44 -10.72
C GLU A 306 25.58 18.37 -12.20
N PHE A 307 24.93 17.55 -13.02
CA PHE A 307 25.29 17.37 -14.44
C PHE A 307 24.52 18.29 -15.37
N THR A 308 23.23 18.53 -15.10
CA THR A 308 22.38 19.31 -16.01
C THR A 308 22.11 20.74 -15.55
N GLY A 309 22.43 21.07 -14.29
CA GLY A 309 22.12 22.38 -13.68
C GLY A 309 20.61 22.64 -13.55
N ARG A 310 19.76 21.61 -13.72
CA ARG A 310 18.30 21.74 -13.62
C ARG A 310 17.85 21.67 -12.17
N ILE A 311 16.82 22.46 -11.85
CA ILE A 311 16.16 22.45 -10.54
C ILE A 311 15.24 21.22 -10.48
N LEU A 312 15.48 20.34 -9.51
CA LEU A 312 14.66 19.15 -9.25
C LEU A 312 13.53 19.50 -8.28
N ALA A 313 12.51 20.19 -8.81
CA ALA A 313 11.35 20.63 -8.03
C ALA A 313 10.63 19.43 -7.36
N GLY A 314 10.26 19.60 -6.09
CA GLY A 314 9.59 18.58 -5.28
C GLY A 314 10.50 17.54 -4.62
N ARG A 315 11.79 17.44 -4.99
CA ARG A 315 12.75 16.55 -4.33
C ARG A 315 13.33 17.17 -3.06
N ARG A 316 13.51 16.35 -2.02
CA ARG A 316 14.23 16.68 -0.79
C ARG A 316 15.38 15.72 -0.56
N TYR A 317 16.26 16.08 0.38
CA TYR A 317 17.28 15.17 0.91
C TYR A 317 16.67 14.42 2.11
N ASN A 318 16.99 13.13 2.24
CA ASN A 318 16.44 12.26 3.29
C ASN A 318 17.18 12.46 4.63
N GLU A 319 16.87 11.65 5.65
CA GLU A 319 17.67 11.52 6.88
C GLU A 319 17.84 12.84 7.67
N GLY A 320 16.85 13.74 7.70
CA GLY A 320 16.98 15.07 8.30
C GLY A 320 17.96 16.02 7.59
N MET A 321 18.58 15.60 6.46
CA MET A 321 19.59 16.38 5.74
C MET A 321 19.00 17.65 5.12
N HIS A 322 17.77 17.58 4.60
CA HIS A 322 17.12 18.76 4.03
C HIS A 322 16.83 19.81 5.11
N GLN A 323 16.41 19.36 6.29
CA GLN A 323 16.16 20.18 7.48
C GLN A 323 17.46 20.77 8.05
N ALA A 324 18.56 20.01 8.03
CA ALA A 324 19.88 20.51 8.38
C ALA A 324 20.39 21.58 7.39
N ILE A 325 20.11 21.43 6.09
CA ILE A 325 20.41 22.46 5.07
C ILE A 325 19.48 23.67 5.21
N GLU A 326 18.18 23.47 5.47
CA GLU A 326 17.23 24.55 5.78
C GLU A 326 17.71 25.36 7.00
N ALA A 327 18.12 24.69 8.08
CA ALA A 327 18.66 25.31 9.29
C ALA A 327 19.97 26.07 9.04
N LYS A 328 20.91 25.47 8.30
CA LYS A 328 22.19 26.09 7.87
C LYS A 328 21.97 27.38 7.09
N GLU A 329 20.97 27.40 6.20
CA GLU A 329 20.66 28.54 5.33
C GLU A 329 19.72 29.57 5.98
N GLY A 330 19.27 29.33 7.22
CA GLY A 330 18.31 30.19 7.92
C GLY A 330 16.89 30.17 7.33
N VAL A 331 16.55 29.10 6.62
CA VAL A 331 15.25 28.84 5.99
C VAL A 331 14.26 28.28 7.02
N GLN A 332 12.95 28.45 6.79
CA GLN A 332 11.92 27.84 7.64
C GLN A 332 11.99 26.31 7.54
N ILE A 333 12.51 25.68 8.59
CA ILE A 333 12.63 24.22 8.70
C ILE A 333 11.24 23.60 8.62
N LYS A 334 11.04 22.71 7.65
CA LYS A 334 9.80 21.94 7.51
C LYS A 334 9.91 20.68 8.36
N GLN A 335 8.81 20.28 9.01
CA GLN A 335 8.78 19.03 9.77
C GLN A 335 9.23 17.86 8.88
N GLU A 336 10.05 17.00 9.47
CA GLU A 336 10.40 15.71 8.90
C GLU A 336 9.18 14.80 8.92
N ASN A 337 9.12 13.83 8.00
CA ASN A 337 8.13 12.77 8.04
C ASN A 337 8.81 11.52 8.59
N GLN A 338 8.23 10.93 9.61
CA GLN A 338 8.70 9.68 10.22
C GLN A 338 7.73 8.54 9.85
N THR A 339 8.23 7.31 9.84
CA THR A 339 7.40 6.10 9.73
C THR A 339 6.46 6.00 10.94
N LEU A 340 5.16 5.88 10.69
CA LEU A 340 4.14 5.63 11.72
C LEU A 340 3.68 4.18 11.72
N ALA A 341 3.61 3.58 10.53
CA ALA A 341 3.33 2.16 10.36
C ALA A 341 3.95 1.68 9.04
N THR A 342 4.42 0.44 9.02
CA THR A 342 5.04 -0.19 7.83
C THR A 342 4.72 -1.68 7.81
N VAL A 343 4.59 -2.26 6.62
CA VAL A 343 4.51 -3.72 6.41
C VAL A 343 5.03 -4.08 5.00
N THR A 344 5.76 -5.18 4.86
CA THR A 344 6.06 -5.75 3.54
C THR A 344 4.87 -6.52 2.99
N LEU A 345 4.64 -6.50 1.67
CA LEU A 345 3.60 -7.33 1.05
C LEU A 345 3.77 -8.82 1.42
N GLN A 346 5.02 -9.28 1.52
CA GLN A 346 5.38 -10.62 2.00
C GLN A 346 4.73 -10.94 3.36
N ASN A 347 4.95 -10.10 4.37
CA ASN A 347 4.45 -10.36 5.72
C ASN A 347 2.95 -10.03 5.85
N TYR A 348 2.42 -9.07 5.08
CA TYR A 348 0.97 -8.83 5.01
C TYR A 348 0.21 -10.06 4.48
N PHE A 349 0.61 -10.62 3.34
CA PHE A 349 -0.06 -11.82 2.79
C PHE A 349 0.17 -13.09 3.61
N ARG A 350 1.18 -13.14 4.48
CA ARG A 350 1.38 -14.21 5.47
C ARG A 350 0.40 -14.16 6.64
N LEU A 351 -0.40 -13.10 6.80
CA LEU A 351 -1.46 -13.02 7.81
C LEU A 351 -2.69 -13.89 7.47
N TYR A 352 -2.86 -14.29 6.20
CA TYR A 352 -4.02 -15.05 5.78
C TYR A 352 -3.94 -16.52 6.18
N ASP A 353 -5.02 -17.05 6.79
CA ASP A 353 -5.15 -18.49 7.11
C ASP A 353 -4.93 -19.35 5.85
N LYS A 354 -5.44 -18.87 4.71
CA LYS A 354 -5.25 -19.48 3.40
C LYS A 354 -4.98 -18.43 2.32
N LEU A 355 -3.86 -18.60 1.62
CA LEU A 355 -3.44 -17.77 0.50
C LEU A 355 -3.44 -18.59 -0.80
N SER A 356 -3.99 -18.01 -1.87
CA SER A 356 -4.01 -18.58 -3.22
C SER A 356 -3.80 -17.48 -4.25
N GLY A 357 -3.54 -17.85 -5.51
CA GLY A 357 -3.43 -16.86 -6.56
C GLY A 357 -3.40 -17.44 -7.97
N MET A 358 -3.52 -16.59 -8.97
CA MET A 358 -3.59 -17.00 -10.38
C MET A 358 -2.71 -16.11 -11.24
N THR A 359 -2.08 -16.70 -12.25
CA THR A 359 -1.25 -15.96 -13.22
C THR A 359 -1.00 -16.83 -14.46
N GLY A 360 -0.50 -16.24 -15.54
CA GLY A 360 -0.02 -17.00 -16.71
C GLY A 360 1.40 -17.55 -16.56
N THR A 361 2.13 -17.12 -15.52
CA THR A 361 3.59 -17.32 -15.43
C THR A 361 4.12 -17.38 -13.99
N ALA A 362 3.86 -18.46 -13.24
CA ALA A 362 4.35 -18.63 -11.85
C ALA A 362 5.48 -19.65 -11.70
N THR A 363 5.62 -20.59 -12.63
CA THR A 363 6.46 -21.80 -12.46
C THR A 363 7.96 -21.49 -12.30
N THR A 364 8.44 -20.35 -12.82
CA THR A 364 9.82 -19.89 -12.62
C THR A 364 10.10 -19.50 -11.17
N GLU A 365 9.12 -18.89 -10.50
CA GLU A 365 9.24 -18.36 -9.13
C GLU A 365 8.71 -19.33 -8.07
N ALA A 366 8.34 -20.56 -8.45
CA ALA A 366 7.75 -21.56 -7.54
C ALA A 366 8.58 -21.83 -6.26
N GLY A 367 9.92 -21.69 -6.35
CA GLY A 367 10.81 -21.79 -5.21
C GLY A 367 10.74 -20.60 -4.24
N GLU A 368 10.47 -19.39 -4.75
CA GLU A 368 10.26 -18.19 -3.92
C GLU A 368 8.87 -18.23 -3.29
N PHE A 369 7.82 -18.55 -4.06
CA PHE A 369 6.46 -18.72 -3.56
C PHE A 369 6.37 -19.72 -2.40
N ASN A 370 6.97 -20.91 -2.56
CA ASN A 370 6.95 -21.92 -1.51
C ASN A 370 7.77 -21.51 -0.28
N LYS A 371 8.90 -20.83 -0.47
CA LYS A 371 9.78 -20.44 0.64
C LYS A 371 9.22 -19.28 1.47
N VAL A 372 8.65 -18.26 0.82
CA VAL A 372 8.18 -17.03 1.49
C VAL A 372 6.73 -17.20 1.97
N TYR A 373 5.85 -17.70 1.11
CA TYR A 373 4.41 -17.74 1.35
C TYR A 373 3.87 -19.14 1.68
N ARG A 374 4.69 -20.20 1.58
CA ARG A 374 4.29 -21.62 1.73
C ARG A 374 3.29 -22.11 0.68
N VAL A 375 3.07 -21.34 -0.38
CA VAL A 375 2.14 -21.64 -1.47
C VAL A 375 2.83 -22.49 -2.55
N GLY A 376 2.14 -23.52 -3.06
CA GLY A 376 2.62 -24.34 -4.20
C GLY A 376 2.17 -23.76 -5.55
N VAL A 377 2.91 -24.04 -6.64
CA VAL A 377 2.49 -23.69 -8.02
C VAL A 377 2.00 -24.93 -8.74
N VAL A 378 0.87 -24.82 -9.45
CA VAL A 378 0.29 -25.89 -10.27
C VAL A 378 0.07 -25.37 -11.69
N GLU A 379 0.80 -25.92 -12.66
CA GLU A 379 0.55 -25.65 -14.08
C GLU A 379 -0.72 -26.38 -14.54
N ILE A 380 -1.77 -25.62 -14.85
CA ILE A 380 -3.05 -26.13 -15.32
C ILE A 380 -2.99 -26.28 -16.85
N PRO A 381 -3.46 -27.40 -17.43
CA PRO A 381 -3.54 -27.56 -18.88
C PRO A 381 -4.39 -26.45 -19.53
N THR A 382 -4.03 -26.03 -20.73
CA THR A 382 -4.86 -25.12 -21.55
C THR A 382 -6.10 -25.86 -22.07
N HIS A 383 -7.23 -25.17 -22.23
CA HIS A 383 -8.45 -25.76 -22.78
C HIS A 383 -8.24 -26.24 -24.22
N ARG A 384 -7.51 -25.46 -25.02
CA ARG A 384 -7.11 -25.78 -26.39
C ARG A 384 -5.59 -25.77 -26.52
N SER A 385 -5.06 -26.46 -27.52
CA SER A 385 -3.60 -26.51 -27.75
C SER A 385 -3.07 -25.15 -28.21
N MET A 386 -1.97 -24.68 -27.61
CA MET A 386 -1.31 -23.43 -27.99
C MET A 386 -0.53 -23.61 -29.30
N VAL A 387 -0.78 -22.75 -30.30
CA VAL A 387 -0.22 -22.83 -31.66
C VAL A 387 0.55 -21.58 -32.12
N ARG A 388 0.81 -20.63 -31.21
CA ARG A 388 1.54 -19.38 -31.50
C ARG A 388 2.97 -19.65 -31.96
N ASP A 389 3.40 -18.96 -33.01
CA ASP A 389 4.77 -19.01 -33.53
C ASP A 389 5.66 -17.97 -32.79
N ASP A 390 6.36 -18.42 -31.75
CA ASP A 390 7.32 -17.59 -31.01
C ASP A 390 8.67 -17.55 -31.74
N ARG A 391 8.88 -16.48 -32.52
CA ARG A 391 10.10 -16.24 -33.31
C ARG A 391 11.30 -15.94 -32.42
N SER A 392 12.50 -16.18 -32.98
CA SER A 392 13.76 -15.77 -32.37
C SER A 392 13.95 -14.25 -32.42
N ASP A 393 14.65 -13.72 -31.41
CA ASP A 393 14.97 -12.29 -31.30
C ASP A 393 15.81 -11.80 -32.48
N VAL A 394 15.47 -10.63 -33.02
CA VAL A 394 16.25 -9.90 -34.02
C VAL A 394 17.06 -8.82 -33.30
N ILE A 395 18.39 -8.84 -33.46
CA ILE A 395 19.29 -7.98 -32.68
C ILE A 395 20.03 -7.02 -33.62
N TYR A 396 19.94 -5.73 -33.37
CA TYR A 396 20.60 -4.66 -34.12
C TYR A 396 21.78 -4.08 -33.33
N LYS A 397 22.65 -3.37 -34.06
CA LYS A 397 23.80 -2.69 -33.45
C LYS A 397 23.41 -1.36 -32.81
N THR A 398 22.47 -0.62 -33.42
CA THR A 398 22.00 0.68 -32.95
C THR A 398 20.49 0.71 -32.74
N GLU A 399 20.06 1.56 -31.81
CA GLU A 399 18.64 1.77 -31.50
C GLU A 399 17.86 2.36 -32.69
N ALA A 400 18.50 3.21 -33.49
CA ALA A 400 17.91 3.76 -34.71
C ALA A 400 17.60 2.68 -35.77
N ALA A 401 18.53 1.74 -36.00
CA ALA A 401 18.32 0.64 -36.94
C ALA A 401 17.26 -0.35 -36.44
N LYS A 402 17.23 -0.63 -35.13
CA LYS A 402 16.16 -1.39 -34.46
C LYS A 402 14.78 -0.79 -34.77
N PHE A 403 14.60 0.51 -34.52
CA PHE A 403 13.30 1.15 -34.72
C PHE A 403 12.87 1.24 -36.18
N GLU A 404 13.78 1.45 -37.14
CA GLU A 404 13.40 1.44 -38.56
C GLU A 404 12.91 0.05 -38.98
N ALA A 405 13.60 -1.02 -38.59
CA ALA A 405 13.17 -2.40 -38.87
C ALA A 405 11.85 -2.79 -38.19
N VAL A 406 11.61 -2.30 -36.97
CA VAL A 406 10.30 -2.44 -36.29
C VAL A 406 9.19 -1.75 -37.08
N ILE A 407 9.45 -0.55 -37.61
CA ILE A 407 8.48 0.20 -38.41
C ILE A 407 8.19 -0.50 -39.74
N GLU A 408 9.20 -1.07 -40.40
CA GLU A 408 9.02 -1.83 -41.65
C GLU A 408 8.16 -3.08 -41.47
N ASP A 409 8.42 -3.88 -40.42
CA ASP A 409 7.59 -5.05 -40.07
C ASP A 409 6.15 -4.64 -39.71
N ILE A 410 5.94 -3.57 -38.92
CA ILE A 410 4.58 -3.06 -38.63
C ILE A 410 3.85 -2.65 -39.91
N VAL A 411 4.53 -2.01 -40.87
CA VAL A 411 3.92 -1.59 -42.15
C VAL A 411 3.52 -2.80 -42.98
N GLU A 412 4.40 -3.80 -43.15
CA GLU A 412 4.10 -5.04 -43.88
C GLU A 412 2.86 -5.76 -43.28
N ARG A 413 2.83 -5.90 -41.95
CA ARG A 413 1.73 -6.55 -41.22
C ARG A 413 0.41 -5.79 -41.32
N HIS A 414 0.47 -4.46 -41.22
CA HIS A 414 -0.69 -3.57 -41.36
C HIS A 414 -1.30 -3.64 -42.77
N GLU A 415 -0.47 -3.66 -43.82
CA GLU A 415 -0.89 -3.82 -45.23
C GLU A 415 -1.52 -5.20 -45.50
N LEU A 416 -1.05 -6.26 -44.84
CA LEU A 416 -1.64 -7.61 -44.89
C LEU A 416 -2.95 -7.74 -44.11
N GLY A 417 -3.34 -6.75 -43.31
CA GLY A 417 -4.54 -6.79 -42.46
C GLY A 417 -4.31 -7.32 -41.04
N GLN A 418 -3.08 -7.72 -40.69
CA GLN A 418 -2.78 -8.37 -39.41
C GLN A 418 -2.74 -7.33 -38.27
N PRO A 419 -3.44 -7.54 -37.14
CA PRO A 419 -3.33 -6.67 -35.97
C PRO A 419 -1.97 -6.81 -35.30
N VAL A 420 -1.42 -5.68 -34.82
CA VAL A 420 -0.11 -5.62 -34.17
C VAL A 420 -0.20 -4.95 -32.80
N LEU A 421 0.24 -5.66 -31.76
CA LEU A 421 0.52 -5.12 -30.44
C LEU A 421 2.03 -4.93 -30.26
N VAL A 422 2.46 -3.70 -30.05
CA VAL A 422 3.87 -3.34 -29.80
C VAL A 422 4.08 -3.05 -28.32
N GLY A 423 4.94 -3.81 -27.65
CA GLY A 423 5.35 -3.57 -26.26
C GLY A 423 6.68 -2.84 -26.18
N THR A 424 6.72 -1.71 -25.47
CA THR A 424 7.92 -0.93 -25.15
C THR A 424 8.18 -0.96 -23.63
N VAL A 425 9.37 -0.55 -23.17
CA VAL A 425 9.68 -0.47 -21.73
C VAL A 425 9.59 0.95 -21.14
N SER A 426 9.35 1.97 -21.96
CA SER A 426 9.32 3.36 -21.51
C SER A 426 8.35 4.23 -22.32
N VAL A 427 7.76 5.23 -21.66
CA VAL A 427 6.85 6.19 -22.30
C VAL A 427 7.56 7.00 -23.39
N GLU A 428 8.87 7.28 -23.21
CA GLU A 428 9.69 7.95 -24.22
C GLU A 428 9.79 7.12 -25.51
N ASN A 429 10.03 5.81 -25.39
CA ASN A 429 10.13 4.92 -26.54
C ASN A 429 8.76 4.68 -27.20
N SER A 430 7.66 4.68 -26.43
CA SER A 430 6.30 4.72 -26.97
C SER A 430 6.02 5.97 -27.80
N GLU A 431 6.39 7.17 -27.32
CA GLU A 431 6.17 8.43 -28.05
C GLU A 431 7.10 8.59 -29.27
N LEU A 432 8.33 8.08 -29.18
CA LEU A 432 9.25 7.98 -30.32
C LEU A 432 8.64 7.09 -31.43
N LEU A 433 8.20 5.88 -31.08
CA LEU A 433 7.57 4.97 -32.02
C LEU A 433 6.27 5.56 -32.61
N SER A 434 5.44 6.20 -31.79
CA SER A 434 4.23 6.90 -32.25
C SER A 434 4.55 8.00 -33.27
N THR A 435 5.65 8.72 -33.06
CA THR A 435 6.15 9.74 -34.00
C THR A 435 6.64 9.13 -35.31
N LEU A 436 7.28 7.97 -35.29
CA LEU A 436 7.74 7.25 -36.49
C LEU A 436 6.56 6.66 -37.28
N LEU A 437 5.59 6.03 -36.62
CA LEU A 437 4.36 5.51 -37.23
C LEU A 437 3.54 6.63 -37.89
N LYS A 438 3.41 7.80 -37.24
CA LYS A 438 2.77 9.00 -37.84
C LYS A 438 3.45 9.46 -39.13
N LYS A 439 4.79 9.36 -39.24
CA LYS A 439 5.52 9.72 -40.47
C LYS A 439 5.25 8.73 -41.62
N ARG A 440 5.01 7.45 -41.31
CA ARG A 440 4.61 6.42 -42.29
C ARG A 440 3.11 6.43 -42.61
N GLY A 441 2.30 7.22 -41.89
CA GLY A 441 0.85 7.33 -42.10
C GLY A 441 0.01 6.26 -41.42
N ILE A 442 0.60 5.44 -40.55
CA ILE A 442 -0.08 4.33 -39.86
C ILE A 442 -0.89 4.86 -38.68
N ALA A 443 -2.20 4.63 -38.70
CA ALA A 443 -3.09 4.91 -37.57
C ALA A 443 -2.81 3.93 -36.43
N HIS A 444 -2.64 4.45 -35.21
CA HIS A 444 -2.33 3.65 -34.03
C HIS A 444 -2.83 4.32 -32.74
N ALA A 445 -2.97 3.51 -31.70
CA ALA A 445 -3.19 3.98 -30.33
C ALA A 445 -1.93 3.81 -29.47
N VAL A 446 -1.79 4.62 -28.41
CA VAL A 446 -0.68 4.55 -27.45
C VAL A 446 -1.26 4.44 -26.04
N LEU A 447 -0.78 3.46 -25.27
CA LEU A 447 -1.18 3.17 -23.90
C LEU A 447 0.01 3.44 -22.97
N ASN A 448 -0.21 4.27 -21.96
CA ASN A 448 0.85 4.82 -21.10
C ASN A 448 0.61 4.53 -19.61
N ALA A 449 -0.24 3.54 -19.29
CA ALA A 449 -0.63 3.15 -17.93
C ALA A 449 -1.21 4.29 -17.08
N LYS A 450 -1.91 5.25 -17.70
CA LYS A 450 -2.43 6.46 -17.02
C LYS A 450 -3.94 6.51 -16.88
N TYR A 451 -4.68 5.85 -17.78
CA TYR A 451 -6.14 5.93 -17.81
C TYR A 451 -6.74 4.54 -18.05
N HIS A 452 -6.66 3.66 -17.04
CA HIS A 452 -6.94 2.22 -17.17
C HIS A 452 -8.26 1.89 -17.89
N ALA A 453 -9.37 2.56 -17.56
CA ALA A 453 -10.66 2.33 -18.23
C ALA A 453 -10.62 2.63 -19.74
N ARG A 454 -10.02 3.76 -20.14
CA ARG A 454 -9.89 4.14 -21.56
C ARG A 454 -8.85 3.28 -22.28
N GLU A 455 -7.80 2.87 -21.59
CA GLU A 455 -6.81 1.94 -22.12
C GLU A 455 -7.44 0.56 -22.35
N ALA A 456 -8.32 0.09 -21.46
CA ALA A 456 -9.11 -1.12 -21.65
C ALA A 456 -10.05 -1.04 -22.86
N GLU A 457 -10.78 0.08 -23.06
CA GLU A 457 -11.59 0.31 -24.27
C GLU A 457 -10.76 0.15 -25.56
N ILE A 458 -9.52 0.66 -25.57
CA ILE A 458 -8.61 0.54 -26.73
C ILE A 458 -8.11 -0.90 -26.91
N VAL A 459 -7.68 -1.55 -25.82
CA VAL A 459 -7.10 -2.91 -25.84
C VAL A 459 -8.14 -3.94 -26.30
N ALA A 460 -9.39 -3.78 -25.88
CA ALA A 460 -10.51 -4.63 -26.32
C ALA A 460 -10.75 -4.55 -27.84
N GLN A 461 -10.24 -3.52 -28.52
CA GLN A 461 -10.32 -3.33 -29.97
C GLN A 461 -8.97 -3.57 -30.69
N ALA A 462 -7.91 -3.94 -29.97
CA ALA A 462 -6.56 -4.09 -30.55
C ALA A 462 -6.42 -5.33 -31.47
N GLY A 463 -7.35 -6.28 -31.42
CA GLY A 463 -7.38 -7.48 -32.27
C GLY A 463 -8.16 -7.29 -33.58
N ARG A 464 -8.55 -6.05 -33.92
CA ARG A 464 -9.25 -5.70 -35.16
C ARG A 464 -8.32 -5.62 -36.37
N LYS A 465 -8.87 -5.79 -37.57
CA LYS A 465 -8.12 -5.81 -38.82
C LYS A 465 -7.28 -4.54 -39.00
N SER A 466 -6.00 -4.70 -39.34
CA SER A 466 -5.00 -3.63 -39.45
C SER A 466 -4.82 -2.75 -38.19
N ALA A 467 -5.34 -3.11 -37.03
CA ALA A 467 -5.18 -2.32 -35.80
C ALA A 467 -3.71 -2.34 -35.32
N VAL A 468 -3.17 -1.17 -34.95
CA VAL A 468 -1.82 -1.05 -34.37
C VAL A 468 -1.93 -0.39 -33.00
N THR A 469 -1.46 -1.08 -31.96
CA THR A 469 -1.52 -0.60 -30.57
C THR A 469 -0.13 -0.64 -29.96
N VAL A 470 0.33 0.50 -29.43
CA VAL A 470 1.60 0.62 -28.71
C VAL A 470 1.30 0.65 -27.22
N ALA A 471 1.85 -0.31 -26.47
CA ALA A 471 1.69 -0.44 -25.02
C ALA A 471 3.03 -0.23 -24.31
N THR A 472 3.05 0.69 -23.35
CA THR A 472 4.20 0.87 -22.45
C THR A 472 4.13 -0.16 -21.33
N ASN A 473 5.25 -0.87 -21.08
CA ASN A 473 5.35 -2.01 -20.18
C ASN A 473 4.20 -3.01 -20.41
N MET A 474 3.29 -3.10 -19.44
CA MET A 474 2.12 -3.98 -19.47
C MET A 474 0.80 -3.19 -19.46
N ALA A 475 0.78 -1.97 -19.99
CA ALA A 475 -0.43 -1.18 -20.16
C ALA A 475 -1.53 -1.97 -20.91
N GLY A 476 -2.78 -1.85 -20.47
CA GLY A 476 -3.85 -2.76 -20.92
C GLY A 476 -3.90 -4.12 -20.21
N ARG A 477 -3.29 -4.25 -19.02
CA ARG A 477 -3.42 -5.47 -18.21
C ARG A 477 -4.87 -5.75 -17.79
N GLY A 478 -5.19 -7.03 -17.61
CA GLY A 478 -6.53 -7.48 -17.23
C GLY A 478 -7.59 -7.40 -18.33
N THR A 479 -7.32 -6.74 -19.45
CA THR A 479 -8.20 -6.72 -20.63
C THR A 479 -7.75 -7.74 -21.68
N ASP A 480 -8.73 -8.45 -22.23
CA ASP A 480 -8.51 -9.46 -23.24
C ASP A 480 -8.61 -8.89 -24.66
N ILE A 481 -7.66 -9.30 -25.52
CA ILE A 481 -7.62 -8.91 -26.93
C ILE A 481 -8.28 -10.04 -27.72
N LEU A 482 -9.49 -9.78 -28.21
CA LEU A 482 -10.26 -10.69 -29.06
C LEU A 482 -9.97 -10.38 -30.54
N LEU A 483 -9.76 -11.42 -31.35
CA LEU A 483 -9.61 -11.26 -32.80
C LEU A 483 -10.97 -10.80 -33.38
N GLY A 484 -10.95 -9.76 -34.20
CA GLY A 484 -12.18 -9.06 -34.65
C GLY A 484 -12.72 -8.01 -33.67
N GLY A 485 -12.14 -7.88 -32.47
CA GLY A 485 -12.51 -6.88 -31.46
C GLY A 485 -13.68 -7.31 -30.56
N ASN A 486 -13.89 -6.58 -29.47
CA ASN A 486 -14.98 -6.86 -28.53
C ASN A 486 -16.31 -6.17 -28.96
N PRO A 487 -17.41 -6.92 -29.15
CA PRO A 487 -18.68 -6.38 -29.65
C PRO A 487 -19.45 -5.54 -28.61
N GLU A 488 -19.33 -5.83 -27.32
CA GLU A 488 -20.00 -5.09 -26.23
C GLU A 488 -19.50 -3.65 -26.17
N PHE A 489 -18.17 -3.46 -26.24
CA PHE A 489 -17.58 -2.12 -26.28
C PHE A 489 -17.96 -1.33 -27.54
N LEU A 490 -18.14 -1.99 -28.69
CA LEU A 490 -18.58 -1.34 -29.93
C LEU A 490 -20.06 -0.96 -29.89
N ALA A 491 -20.93 -1.84 -29.37
CA ALA A 491 -22.34 -1.53 -29.12
C ALA A 491 -22.48 -0.35 -28.14
N ALA A 492 -21.77 -0.39 -27.01
CA ALA A 492 -21.72 0.72 -26.04
C ALA A 492 -21.25 2.04 -26.67
N ALA A 493 -20.25 1.98 -27.56
CA ALA A 493 -19.75 3.17 -28.26
C ALA A 493 -20.75 3.70 -29.30
N GLU A 494 -21.47 2.82 -30.02
CA GLU A 494 -22.54 3.21 -30.94
C GLU A 494 -23.69 3.91 -30.20
N LEU A 495 -24.20 3.31 -29.12
CA LEU A 495 -25.29 3.89 -28.34
C LEU A 495 -24.89 5.26 -27.75
N ARG A 496 -23.69 5.35 -27.15
CA ARG A 496 -23.14 6.63 -26.67
C ARG A 496 -23.04 7.68 -27.78
N GLN A 497 -22.66 7.31 -29.00
CA GLN A 497 -22.65 8.24 -30.16
C GLN A 497 -24.06 8.62 -30.64
N ARG A 498 -25.04 7.71 -30.51
CA ARG A 498 -26.47 7.97 -30.79
C ARG A 498 -27.15 8.76 -29.66
N GLY A 499 -26.45 9.06 -28.56
CA GLY A 499 -26.97 9.77 -27.41
C GLY A 499 -27.96 8.95 -26.58
N ILE A 500 -27.81 7.62 -26.58
CA ILE A 500 -28.55 6.68 -25.74
C ILE A 500 -27.59 6.15 -24.67
N THR A 501 -28.01 6.19 -23.42
CA THR A 501 -27.22 5.90 -22.22
C THR A 501 -28.00 4.97 -21.30
N GLU A 502 -27.33 4.34 -20.34
CA GLU A 502 -27.98 3.45 -19.35
C GLU A 502 -29.13 4.15 -18.59
N ASP A 503 -29.02 5.47 -18.39
CA ASP A 503 -30.08 6.34 -17.85
C ASP A 503 -31.40 6.36 -18.68
N ASP A 504 -31.37 5.93 -19.95
CA ASP A 504 -32.57 5.81 -20.81
C ASP A 504 -33.42 4.55 -20.50
N GLY A 505 -32.98 3.67 -19.59
CA GLY A 505 -33.75 2.52 -19.10
C GLY A 505 -34.13 1.51 -20.19
N ASP A 506 -35.41 1.18 -20.31
CA ASP A 506 -35.95 0.21 -21.29
C ASP A 506 -35.47 0.48 -22.73
N LYS A 507 -35.35 1.76 -23.12
CA LYS A 507 -34.87 2.16 -24.44
C LYS A 507 -33.38 1.84 -24.66
N TYR A 508 -32.58 1.85 -23.60
CA TYR A 508 -31.20 1.39 -23.69
C TYR A 508 -31.16 -0.13 -23.88
N ALA A 509 -31.97 -0.89 -23.13
CA ALA A 509 -32.02 -2.35 -23.24
C ALA A 509 -32.42 -2.83 -24.65
N ASP A 510 -33.50 -2.30 -25.22
CA ASP A 510 -34.00 -2.66 -26.56
C ASP A 510 -32.96 -2.37 -27.68
N GLU A 511 -32.32 -1.20 -27.64
CA GLU A 511 -31.31 -0.82 -28.63
C GLU A 511 -29.95 -1.51 -28.38
N TRP A 512 -29.65 -1.86 -27.12
CA TRP A 512 -28.46 -2.62 -26.73
C TRP A 512 -28.46 -4.02 -27.34
N GLU A 513 -29.53 -4.80 -27.18
CA GLU A 513 -29.60 -6.17 -27.72
C GLU A 513 -29.44 -6.17 -29.25
N SER A 514 -30.11 -5.23 -29.94
CA SER A 514 -30.03 -5.01 -31.38
C SER A 514 -28.64 -4.55 -31.86
N ALA A 515 -27.96 -3.68 -31.11
CA ALA A 515 -26.61 -3.24 -31.42
C ALA A 515 -25.57 -4.35 -31.15
N LEU A 516 -25.69 -5.05 -30.02
CA LEU A 516 -24.80 -6.12 -29.61
C LEU A 516 -24.82 -7.28 -30.60
N GLN A 517 -26.00 -7.75 -31.01
CA GLN A 517 -26.12 -8.83 -31.99
C GLN A 517 -25.47 -8.47 -33.34
N ARG A 518 -25.66 -7.23 -33.81
CA ARG A 518 -25.07 -6.72 -35.05
C ARG A 518 -23.54 -6.62 -34.96
N TRP A 519 -23.02 -6.09 -33.86
CA TRP A 519 -21.58 -5.99 -33.64
C TRP A 519 -20.94 -7.37 -33.42
N LYS A 520 -21.66 -8.32 -32.83
CA LYS A 520 -21.21 -9.72 -32.70
C LYS A 520 -21.02 -10.35 -34.09
N GLU A 521 -22.00 -10.26 -34.97
CA GLU A 521 -21.90 -10.75 -36.36
C GLU A 521 -20.77 -10.09 -37.16
N GLU A 522 -20.53 -8.79 -36.95
CA GLU A 522 -19.43 -8.05 -37.60
C GLU A 522 -18.05 -8.43 -37.03
N CYS A 523 -17.92 -8.53 -35.70
CA CYS A 523 -16.70 -8.96 -35.00
C CYS A 523 -16.33 -10.41 -35.35
N ASP A 524 -17.31 -11.32 -35.40
CA ASP A 524 -17.08 -12.73 -35.74
C ASP A 524 -16.51 -12.84 -37.18
N ARG A 525 -17.08 -12.09 -38.13
CA ARG A 525 -16.58 -12.02 -39.52
C ARG A 525 -15.18 -11.41 -39.60
N GLU A 526 -14.94 -10.28 -38.94
CA GLU A 526 -13.62 -9.64 -38.92
C GLU A 526 -12.58 -10.52 -38.20
N GLY A 527 -13.01 -11.33 -37.23
CA GLY A 527 -12.22 -12.34 -36.55
C GLY A 527 -11.74 -13.45 -37.48
N GLU A 528 -12.59 -13.98 -38.35
CA GLU A 528 -12.18 -14.93 -39.40
C GLU A 528 -11.12 -14.31 -40.34
N GLU A 529 -11.31 -13.07 -40.79
CA GLU A 529 -10.33 -12.37 -41.63
C GLU A 529 -8.98 -12.15 -40.92
N VAL A 530 -9.00 -11.89 -39.61
CA VAL A 530 -7.80 -11.74 -38.77
C VAL A 530 -7.11 -13.09 -38.53
N ILE A 531 -7.85 -14.18 -38.35
CA ILE A 531 -7.32 -15.55 -38.25
C ILE A 531 -6.60 -15.94 -39.54
N ASP A 532 -7.21 -15.68 -40.70
CA ASP A 532 -6.59 -15.91 -42.02
C ASP A 532 -5.35 -15.03 -42.26
N ALA A 533 -5.31 -13.81 -41.70
CA ALA A 533 -4.14 -12.94 -41.69
C ALA A 533 -3.03 -13.39 -40.71
N GLY A 534 -3.20 -14.50 -40.00
CA GLY A 534 -2.21 -15.08 -39.07
C GLY A 534 -2.43 -14.74 -37.59
N GLY A 535 -3.58 -14.18 -37.23
CA GLY A 535 -3.94 -13.80 -35.86
C GLY A 535 -3.16 -12.59 -35.33
N LEU A 536 -3.20 -12.35 -34.01
CA LEU A 536 -2.50 -11.22 -33.40
C LEU A 536 -0.97 -11.38 -33.50
N TYR A 537 -0.29 -10.35 -34.00
CA TYR A 537 1.16 -10.24 -33.95
C TYR A 537 1.60 -9.43 -32.73
N VAL A 538 2.54 -9.96 -31.93
CA VAL A 538 3.12 -9.29 -30.77
C VAL A 538 4.59 -8.97 -31.02
N LEU A 539 4.93 -7.68 -31.00
CA LEU A 539 6.28 -7.18 -31.18
C LEU A 539 6.80 -6.55 -29.88
N GLY A 540 7.86 -7.11 -29.30
CA GLY A 540 8.60 -6.46 -28.20
C GLY A 540 9.74 -5.59 -28.76
N THR A 541 9.85 -4.32 -28.36
CA THR A 541 10.92 -3.42 -28.84
C THR A 541 12.20 -3.47 -28.00
N GLU A 542 12.16 -4.14 -26.84
CA GLU A 542 13.25 -4.34 -25.87
C GLU A 542 12.96 -5.62 -25.04
N ARG A 543 13.92 -6.04 -24.21
CA ARG A 543 13.73 -7.08 -23.17
C ARG A 543 13.44 -6.42 -21.82
N HIS A 544 12.44 -6.91 -21.10
CA HIS A 544 12.13 -6.44 -19.74
C HIS A 544 13.15 -6.98 -18.72
N GLU A 545 13.10 -6.45 -17.49
CA GLU A 545 13.94 -6.90 -16.36
C GLU A 545 13.82 -8.41 -16.07
N SER A 546 12.70 -9.05 -16.42
CA SER A 546 12.52 -10.50 -16.33
C SER A 546 11.91 -11.10 -17.60
N ARG A 547 12.30 -12.35 -17.90
CA ARG A 547 11.66 -13.17 -18.96
C ARG A 547 10.19 -13.41 -18.73
N ARG A 548 9.74 -13.35 -17.48
CA ARG A 548 8.35 -13.52 -17.10
C ARG A 548 7.47 -12.47 -17.77
N ILE A 549 7.85 -11.20 -17.65
CA ILE A 549 7.15 -10.06 -18.26
C ILE A 549 7.19 -10.17 -19.81
N ASP A 550 8.34 -10.53 -20.39
CA ASP A 550 8.41 -10.80 -21.84
C ASP A 550 7.41 -11.89 -22.28
N ASN A 551 7.25 -12.94 -21.48
CA ASN A 551 6.32 -14.04 -21.78
C ASN A 551 4.86 -13.66 -21.55
N GLN A 552 4.55 -12.77 -20.60
CA GLN A 552 3.22 -12.17 -20.47
C GLN A 552 2.86 -11.33 -21.71
N LEU A 553 3.82 -10.57 -22.25
CA LEU A 553 3.65 -9.83 -23.51
C LEU A 553 3.38 -10.81 -24.67
N ARG A 554 4.22 -11.84 -24.88
CA ARG A 554 3.95 -12.90 -25.89
C ARG A 554 2.57 -13.54 -25.71
N GLY A 555 2.17 -13.78 -24.46
CA GLY A 555 0.87 -14.31 -24.04
C GLY A 555 -0.35 -13.43 -24.36
N ARG A 556 -0.16 -12.26 -24.97
CA ARG A 556 -1.25 -11.47 -25.56
C ARG A 556 -1.79 -12.12 -26.83
N ALA A 557 -0.97 -12.85 -27.60
CA ALA A 557 -1.39 -13.58 -28.81
C ALA A 557 -1.53 -15.09 -28.60
N GLY A 558 -2.26 -15.74 -29.51
CA GLY A 558 -2.43 -17.21 -29.58
C GLY A 558 -3.23 -17.80 -28.42
N ARG A 559 -4.35 -17.15 -28.07
CA ARG A 559 -5.22 -17.50 -26.95
C ARG A 559 -6.28 -18.50 -27.41
N GLN A 560 -6.77 -19.39 -26.53
CA GLN A 560 -7.77 -20.41 -26.89
C GLN A 560 -7.46 -21.19 -28.20
N GLY A 561 -6.17 -21.39 -28.50
CA GLY A 561 -5.71 -22.08 -29.72
C GLY A 561 -5.79 -21.26 -31.02
N ASP A 562 -6.03 -19.95 -30.94
CA ASP A 562 -5.95 -19.04 -32.07
C ASP A 562 -4.53 -19.02 -32.68
N PRO A 563 -4.38 -18.70 -33.98
CA PRO A 563 -3.10 -18.36 -34.56
C PRO A 563 -2.54 -17.07 -33.95
N GLY A 564 -1.24 -16.90 -34.09
CA GLY A 564 -0.54 -15.68 -33.69
C GLY A 564 0.97 -15.85 -33.86
N GLU A 565 1.67 -14.73 -33.91
CA GLU A 565 3.14 -14.71 -33.99
C GLU A 565 3.67 -13.78 -32.89
N SER A 566 4.85 -14.07 -32.33
CA SER A 566 5.54 -13.10 -31.48
C SER A 566 7.01 -12.96 -31.86
N ARG A 567 7.57 -11.76 -31.72
CA ARG A 567 8.98 -11.46 -32.03
C ARG A 567 9.50 -10.33 -31.15
N PHE A 568 10.79 -10.35 -30.85
CA PHE A 568 11.47 -9.29 -30.11
C PHE A 568 12.56 -8.67 -30.99
N TYR A 569 12.59 -7.34 -31.05
CA TYR A 569 13.57 -6.52 -31.73
C TYR A 569 14.41 -5.83 -30.67
N LEU A 570 15.73 -6.05 -30.68
CA LEU A 570 16.64 -5.61 -29.62
C LEU A 570 17.80 -4.80 -30.21
N SER A 571 18.43 -3.96 -29.40
CA SER A 571 19.67 -3.25 -29.74
C SER A 571 20.75 -3.52 -28.70
N LEU A 572 22.01 -3.48 -29.14
CA LEU A 572 23.15 -3.41 -28.22
C LEU A 572 23.19 -2.10 -27.41
N GLU A 573 22.42 -1.08 -27.82
CA GLU A 573 22.27 0.20 -27.14
C GLU A 573 21.07 0.25 -26.17
N ASP A 574 20.25 -0.80 -26.05
CA ASP A 574 19.08 -0.84 -25.14
C ASP A 574 19.50 -0.70 -23.65
N ASP A 575 18.59 -0.23 -22.80
CA ASP A 575 18.92 0.05 -21.39
C ASP A 575 19.35 -1.21 -20.59
N LEU A 576 18.77 -2.38 -20.90
CA LEU A 576 19.21 -3.67 -20.34
C LEU A 576 20.71 -3.93 -20.60
N MET A 577 21.19 -3.54 -21.77
CA MET A 577 22.58 -3.74 -22.21
C MET A 577 23.52 -2.70 -21.60
N ARG A 578 23.07 -1.44 -21.50
CA ARG A 578 23.80 -0.34 -20.83
C ARG A 578 24.07 -0.65 -19.36
N ARG A 579 23.08 -1.20 -18.64
CA ARG A 579 23.17 -1.46 -17.18
C ARG A 579 24.24 -2.49 -16.79
N ILE A 580 24.57 -3.46 -17.65
CA ILE A 580 25.29 -4.67 -17.20
C ILE A 580 26.77 -4.76 -17.61
N ASN A 581 27.16 -4.39 -18.83
CA ASN A 581 28.60 -4.29 -19.14
C ASN A 581 28.93 -3.52 -20.43
N ALA A 582 29.05 -2.19 -20.35
CA ALA A 582 29.45 -1.36 -21.49
C ALA A 582 30.75 -1.81 -22.16
N ALA A 583 31.74 -2.31 -21.39
CA ALA A 583 33.01 -2.79 -21.94
C ALA A 583 32.85 -4.09 -22.76
N ALA A 584 31.97 -5.01 -22.34
CA ALA A 584 31.70 -6.23 -23.11
C ALA A 584 30.93 -5.91 -24.40
N VAL A 585 29.93 -5.03 -24.33
CA VAL A 585 29.18 -4.55 -25.51
C VAL A 585 30.12 -3.88 -26.51
N GLN A 586 30.98 -2.96 -26.04
CA GLN A 586 31.96 -2.29 -26.89
C GLN A 586 32.96 -3.28 -27.51
N ALA A 587 33.40 -4.31 -26.78
CA ALA A 587 34.27 -5.35 -27.32
C ALA A 587 33.60 -6.21 -28.41
N VAL A 588 32.28 -6.41 -28.32
CA VAL A 588 31.48 -7.06 -29.38
C VAL A 588 31.34 -6.13 -30.59
N MET A 589 30.93 -4.87 -30.38
CA MET A 589 30.81 -3.86 -31.45
C MET A 589 32.12 -3.65 -32.22
N ASN A 590 33.25 -3.56 -31.52
CA ASN A 590 34.56 -3.36 -32.13
C ASN A 590 35.07 -4.59 -32.92
N ARG A 591 34.52 -5.78 -32.65
CA ARG A 591 34.94 -7.06 -33.25
C ARG A 591 34.02 -7.51 -34.39
N LEU A 592 32.76 -7.09 -34.37
CA LEU A 592 31.77 -7.35 -35.40
C LEU A 592 31.69 -6.15 -36.35
N ASN A 593 32.45 -6.19 -37.44
CA ASN A 593 32.35 -5.21 -38.54
C ASN A 593 31.09 -5.45 -39.39
N ILE A 594 29.93 -5.44 -38.73
CA ILE A 594 28.60 -5.61 -39.31
C ILE A 594 28.00 -4.21 -39.52
N PRO A 595 27.37 -3.93 -40.68
CA PRO A 595 26.58 -2.71 -40.90
C PRO A 595 25.47 -2.53 -39.85
N ASP A 596 25.07 -1.29 -39.57
CA ASP A 596 24.12 -1.01 -38.49
C ASP A 596 22.70 -1.57 -38.76
N ASP A 597 22.34 -1.69 -40.04
CA ASP A 597 21.06 -2.16 -40.60
C ASP A 597 20.94 -3.69 -40.72
N VAL A 598 22.00 -4.45 -40.47
CA VAL A 598 22.00 -5.91 -40.64
C VAL A 598 21.81 -6.63 -39.29
N PRO A 599 20.81 -7.53 -39.16
CA PRO A 599 20.61 -8.35 -37.96
C PRO A 599 21.84 -9.16 -37.54
N ILE A 600 22.14 -9.12 -36.24
CA ILE A 600 23.28 -9.80 -35.62
C ILE A 600 22.88 -11.24 -35.22
N GLU A 601 22.96 -12.15 -36.19
CA GLU A 601 22.79 -13.59 -35.94
C GLU A 601 24.00 -14.21 -35.23
N SER A 602 24.11 -13.98 -33.91
CA SER A 602 25.23 -14.49 -33.11
C SER A 602 24.79 -15.12 -31.79
N LYS A 603 25.01 -16.44 -31.68
CA LYS A 603 24.81 -17.21 -30.43
C LYS A 603 25.57 -16.65 -29.21
N MET A 604 26.63 -15.89 -29.44
CA MET A 604 27.36 -15.19 -28.38
C MET A 604 26.56 -14.00 -27.82
N VAL A 605 25.95 -13.21 -28.70
CA VAL A 605 25.16 -12.03 -28.33
C VAL A 605 23.84 -12.44 -27.68
N THR A 606 23.13 -13.42 -28.23
CA THR A 606 21.92 -14.00 -27.61
C THR A 606 22.20 -14.53 -26.19
N ARG A 607 23.38 -15.12 -25.97
CA ARG A 607 23.79 -15.58 -24.63
C ARG A 607 24.10 -14.41 -23.69
N LEU A 608 24.74 -13.35 -24.19
CA LEU A 608 25.04 -12.15 -23.40
C LEU A 608 23.76 -11.46 -22.93
N ILE A 609 22.78 -11.28 -23.81
CA ILE A 609 21.45 -10.73 -23.47
C ILE A 609 20.75 -11.60 -22.40
N ARG A 610 20.73 -12.92 -22.57
CA ARG A 610 20.06 -13.77 -21.56
C ARG A 610 20.77 -13.79 -20.21
N ASN A 611 22.10 -13.72 -20.21
CA ASN A 611 22.89 -13.61 -18.99
C ASN A 611 22.64 -12.27 -18.29
N ALA A 612 22.55 -11.18 -19.05
CA ALA A 612 22.23 -9.86 -18.54
C ALA A 612 20.86 -9.85 -17.85
N GLN A 613 19.82 -10.33 -18.52
CA GLN A 613 18.48 -10.45 -17.95
C GLN A 613 18.47 -11.28 -16.66
N SER A 614 19.11 -12.47 -16.64
CA SER A 614 19.14 -13.29 -15.43
C SER A 614 20.02 -12.74 -14.29
N GLN A 615 20.94 -11.82 -14.57
CA GLN A 615 21.68 -11.11 -13.53
C GLN A 615 20.78 -10.06 -12.84
N ILE A 616 19.92 -9.36 -13.58
CA ILE A 616 18.90 -8.47 -12.99
C ILE A 616 17.82 -9.27 -12.25
N GLU A 617 17.36 -10.40 -12.79
CA GLU A 617 16.43 -11.31 -12.08
C GLU A 617 17.00 -11.72 -10.71
N GLN A 618 18.28 -12.12 -10.67
CA GLN A 618 18.97 -12.45 -9.41
C GLN A 618 19.11 -11.23 -8.48
N GLN A 619 19.50 -10.06 -9.00
CA GLN A 619 19.63 -8.84 -8.20
C GLN A 619 18.28 -8.43 -7.58
N ASN A 620 17.19 -8.49 -8.35
CA ASN A 620 15.83 -8.21 -7.88
C ASN A 620 15.40 -9.20 -6.79
N ALA A 621 15.68 -10.50 -6.95
CA ALA A 621 15.42 -11.51 -5.92
C ALA A 621 16.26 -11.31 -4.64
N GLU A 622 17.52 -10.89 -4.76
CA GLU A 622 18.38 -10.55 -3.62
C GLU A 622 17.88 -9.30 -2.88
N MET A 623 17.40 -8.27 -3.60
CA MET A 623 16.78 -7.09 -3.00
C MET A 623 15.52 -7.46 -2.19
N ARG A 624 14.57 -8.22 -2.79
CA ARG A 624 13.37 -8.69 -2.05
C ARG A 624 13.71 -9.50 -0.82
N LYS A 625 14.66 -10.44 -0.94
CA LYS A 625 15.14 -11.26 0.16
C LYS A 625 15.73 -10.42 1.29
N ASN A 626 16.45 -9.34 0.97
CA ASN A 626 16.99 -8.43 1.99
C ASN A 626 15.90 -7.56 2.62
N VAL A 627 14.95 -7.03 1.84
CA VAL A 627 13.78 -6.30 2.36
C VAL A 627 12.98 -7.16 3.35
N LEU A 628 12.68 -8.40 2.97
CA LEU A 628 12.00 -9.37 3.85
C LEU A 628 12.79 -9.65 5.13
N LYS A 629 14.10 -9.92 5.04
CA LYS A 629 14.95 -10.20 6.22
C LYS A 629 14.89 -9.09 7.28
N TYR A 630 14.95 -7.83 6.86
CA TYR A 630 14.87 -6.70 7.80
C TYR A 630 13.45 -6.55 8.37
N ASP A 631 12.41 -6.73 7.55
CA ASP A 631 11.01 -6.71 8.04
C ASP A 631 10.65 -7.96 8.88
N GLU A 632 11.35 -9.09 8.80
CA GLU A 632 11.10 -10.23 9.71
C GLU A 632 11.42 -9.90 11.18
N VAL A 633 12.45 -9.08 11.43
CA VAL A 633 12.76 -8.55 12.77
C VAL A 633 11.65 -7.61 13.23
N MET A 634 11.29 -6.62 12.40
CA MET A 634 10.21 -5.68 12.69
C MET A 634 8.86 -6.38 12.84
N ASN A 635 8.59 -7.45 12.09
CA ASN A 635 7.33 -8.18 12.14
C ASN A 635 7.13 -8.88 13.48
N GLN A 636 8.17 -9.47 14.08
CA GLN A 636 8.08 -10.08 15.41
C GLN A 636 7.70 -9.04 16.46
N GLN A 637 8.37 -7.88 16.45
CA GLN A 637 8.09 -6.76 17.35
C GLN A 637 6.69 -6.18 17.14
N ARG A 638 6.33 -5.94 15.87
CA ARG A 638 5.04 -5.43 15.43
C ARG A 638 3.88 -6.35 15.83
N THR A 639 4.07 -7.67 15.76
CA THR A 639 3.02 -8.65 16.15
C THR A 639 2.69 -8.47 17.63
N VAL A 640 3.70 -8.48 18.52
CA VAL A 640 3.50 -8.25 19.97
C VAL A 640 2.78 -6.93 20.24
N ILE A 641 3.23 -5.83 19.63
CA ILE A 641 2.62 -4.51 19.85
C ILE A 641 1.20 -4.42 19.28
N TYR A 642 0.92 -5.06 18.15
CA TYR A 642 -0.42 -5.04 17.55
C TYR A 642 -1.40 -5.92 18.33
N ASP A 643 -0.98 -7.08 18.83
CA ASP A 643 -1.79 -7.94 19.70
C ASP A 643 -2.14 -7.24 21.02
N GLU A 644 -1.16 -6.60 21.67
CA GLU A 644 -1.36 -5.77 22.89
C GLU A 644 -2.34 -4.61 22.65
N ARG A 645 -2.18 -3.88 21.54
CA ARG A 645 -3.13 -2.82 21.15
C ARG A 645 -4.53 -3.37 20.87
N ARG A 646 -4.61 -4.56 20.27
CA ARG A 646 -5.87 -5.20 19.92
C ARG A 646 -6.67 -5.59 21.15
N MET A 647 -6.03 -6.24 22.13
CA MET A 647 -6.60 -6.57 23.44
C MET A 647 -7.21 -5.34 24.13
N VAL A 648 -6.44 -4.23 24.15
CA VAL A 648 -6.88 -2.95 24.73
C VAL A 648 -8.06 -2.33 23.96
N LEU A 649 -8.05 -2.38 22.61
CA LEU A 649 -9.12 -1.86 21.76
C LEU A 649 -10.39 -2.72 21.78
N ASP A 650 -10.26 -4.04 21.92
CA ASP A 650 -11.41 -4.95 21.94
C ASP A 650 -12.20 -4.88 23.26
N GLY A 651 -11.62 -4.21 24.28
CA GLY A 651 -12.28 -3.85 25.53
C GLY A 651 -12.04 -4.85 26.66
N GLU A 652 -10.99 -5.67 26.55
CA GLU A 652 -10.65 -6.69 27.54
C GLU A 652 -10.28 -6.06 28.89
N ASP A 653 -10.29 -6.89 29.94
CA ASP A 653 -9.86 -6.47 31.26
C ASP A 653 -8.32 -6.54 31.32
N VAL A 654 -7.70 -5.40 31.62
CA VAL A 654 -6.25 -5.23 31.68
C VAL A 654 -5.76 -5.07 33.12
N ASN A 655 -6.60 -5.27 34.14
CA ASN A 655 -6.23 -5.12 35.55
C ASN A 655 -5.08 -6.04 35.95
N ASP A 656 -5.16 -7.33 35.62
CA ASP A 656 -4.09 -8.29 35.91
C ASP A 656 -2.78 -7.84 35.23
N GLN A 657 -2.86 -7.36 33.99
CA GLN A 657 -1.71 -6.88 33.24
C GLN A 657 -1.09 -5.64 33.90
N VAL A 658 -1.90 -4.64 34.25
CA VAL A 658 -1.47 -3.41 34.93
C VAL A 658 -0.88 -3.71 36.31
N THR A 659 -1.45 -4.66 37.04
CA THR A 659 -0.93 -5.11 38.34
C THR A 659 0.44 -5.76 38.17
N ASN A 660 0.61 -6.67 37.19
CA ASN A 660 1.93 -7.23 36.86
C ASN A 660 2.93 -6.15 36.39
N MET A 661 2.49 -5.08 35.71
CA MET A 661 3.36 -3.94 35.36
C MET A 661 3.81 -3.15 36.59
N ILE A 662 2.95 -2.96 37.59
CA ILE A 662 3.33 -2.36 38.88
C ILE A 662 4.40 -3.23 39.55
N ASP A 663 4.18 -4.54 39.59
CA ASP A 663 5.09 -5.50 40.21
C ASP A 663 6.46 -5.52 39.54
N ASP A 664 6.49 -5.62 38.21
CA ASP A 664 7.71 -5.60 37.41
C ASP A 664 8.51 -4.30 37.62
N VAL A 665 7.85 -3.14 37.57
CA VAL A 665 8.49 -1.83 37.69
C VAL A 665 9.04 -1.64 39.11
N VAL A 666 8.22 -1.88 40.15
CA VAL A 666 8.66 -1.77 41.55
C VAL A 666 9.80 -2.74 41.84
N THR A 667 9.70 -3.98 41.35
CA THR A 667 10.77 -5.00 41.47
C THR A 667 12.06 -4.54 40.81
N ALA A 668 12.01 -3.96 39.60
CA ALA A 668 13.19 -3.44 38.91
C ALA A 668 13.86 -2.30 39.70
N TYR A 669 13.08 -1.35 40.23
CA TYR A 669 13.60 -0.24 41.03
C TYR A 669 14.23 -0.72 42.35
N VAL A 670 13.58 -1.61 43.11
CA VAL A 670 14.15 -2.17 44.35
C VAL A 670 15.37 -3.03 44.05
N THR A 671 15.33 -3.87 43.02
CA THR A 671 16.47 -4.73 42.63
C THR A 671 17.67 -3.89 42.20
N GLY A 672 17.45 -2.80 41.47
CA GLY A 672 18.51 -1.87 41.06
C GLY A 672 19.18 -1.20 42.25
N ALA A 673 18.39 -0.70 43.21
CA ALA A 673 18.89 -0.09 44.44
C ALA A 673 19.60 -1.08 45.39
N THR A 674 19.21 -2.36 45.36
CA THR A 674 19.78 -3.41 46.22
C THR A 674 20.87 -4.26 45.53
N ALA A 675 21.20 -3.98 44.26
CA ALA A 675 22.09 -4.81 43.44
C ALA A 675 23.56 -4.87 43.89
N ASN A 676 24.04 -3.85 44.60
CA ASN A 676 25.44 -3.70 45.00
C ASN A 676 25.55 -3.35 46.49
N GLY A 677 26.60 -3.87 47.16
CA GLY A 677 26.85 -3.61 48.58
C GLY A 677 26.03 -4.49 49.52
N TYR A 678 26.14 -4.22 50.83
CA TYR A 678 25.30 -4.79 51.88
C TYR A 678 24.14 -3.84 52.21
N ALA A 679 23.19 -4.26 53.05
CA ALA A 679 22.04 -3.43 53.46
C ALA A 679 22.42 -2.08 54.12
N GLU A 680 23.65 -1.97 54.63
CA GLU A 680 24.22 -0.72 55.14
C GLU A 680 24.55 0.29 54.02
N ASP A 681 24.93 -0.21 52.84
CA ASP A 681 25.42 0.56 51.67
C ASP A 681 24.30 1.03 50.72
N TRP A 682 23.06 0.54 50.88
CA TRP A 682 21.94 0.87 49.99
C TRP A 682 21.44 2.31 50.16
N ASP A 683 21.25 3.04 49.06
CA ASP A 683 20.69 4.40 49.06
C ASP A 683 19.15 4.35 49.04
N LEU A 684 18.57 4.19 50.24
CA LEU A 684 17.12 4.19 50.44
C LEU A 684 16.49 5.58 50.23
N GLU A 685 17.26 6.67 50.31
CA GLU A 685 16.78 8.03 50.05
C GLU A 685 16.57 8.25 48.54
N GLU A 686 17.51 7.78 47.71
CA GLU A 686 17.41 7.76 46.25
C GLU A 686 16.26 6.85 45.79
N LEU A 687 16.14 5.63 46.36
CA LEU A 687 15.02 4.73 46.08
C LEU A 687 13.67 5.39 46.42
N HIS A 688 13.51 5.99 47.60
CA HIS A 688 12.27 6.67 47.96
C HIS A 688 11.95 7.85 47.02
N LYS A 689 12.95 8.65 46.62
CA LYS A 689 12.78 9.73 45.63
C LYS A 689 12.29 9.21 44.28
N ALA A 690 12.85 8.09 43.82
CA ALA A 690 12.46 7.47 42.55
C ALA A 690 11.03 6.90 42.60
N LEU A 691 10.69 6.12 43.63
CA LEU A 691 9.34 5.55 43.83
C LEU A 691 8.27 6.65 43.89
N LYS A 692 8.59 7.80 44.52
CA LYS A 692 7.71 8.97 44.63
C LYS A 692 7.42 9.69 43.30
N LEU A 693 8.23 9.47 42.26
CA LEU A 693 7.93 9.92 40.90
C LEU A 693 6.95 8.98 40.20
N LEU A 694 6.95 7.69 40.55
CA LEU A 694 6.05 6.68 39.99
C LEU A 694 4.66 6.73 40.63
N TYR A 695 4.58 6.71 41.96
CA TYR A 695 3.31 6.60 42.70
C TYR A 695 3.34 7.36 44.04
N PRO A 696 2.19 7.67 44.65
CA PRO A 696 2.11 8.35 45.95
C PRO A 696 2.46 7.39 47.10
N THR A 697 3.74 7.03 47.18
CA THR A 697 4.28 6.10 48.18
C THR A 697 4.12 6.59 49.61
N THR A 698 3.76 5.66 50.50
CA THR A 698 3.77 5.83 51.95
C THR A 698 4.92 5.07 52.64
N PHE A 699 5.80 4.44 51.85
CA PHE A 699 7.06 3.85 52.32
C PHE A 699 7.94 4.91 52.99
N ASP A 700 8.01 4.83 54.32
CA ASP A 700 8.89 5.63 55.16
C ASP A 700 10.27 4.95 55.24
N TYR A 701 11.31 5.56 54.64
CA TYR A 701 12.67 5.03 54.71
C TYR A 701 13.40 5.45 56.01
N GLU A 702 12.93 6.50 56.70
CA GLU A 702 13.59 7.06 57.90
C GLU A 702 13.59 6.04 59.06
N LYS A 703 12.58 5.16 59.12
CA LYS A 703 12.51 4.02 60.07
C LYS A 703 13.67 3.02 59.96
N TYR A 704 14.39 3.02 58.82
CA TYR A 704 15.57 2.19 58.59
C TYR A 704 16.89 2.98 58.72
N GLU A 705 16.86 4.25 59.15
CA GLU A 705 18.06 5.03 59.48
C GLU A 705 18.41 5.01 60.97
N GLU A 706 17.56 4.42 61.81
CA GLU A 706 17.85 4.21 63.23
C GLU A 706 18.95 3.15 63.47
N GLU A 707 19.77 3.39 64.50
CA GLU A 707 20.99 2.64 64.82
C GLU A 707 20.71 1.14 65.08
N GLY A 708 21.12 0.26 64.16
CA GLY A 708 20.90 -1.20 64.22
C GLY A 708 19.61 -1.72 63.56
N SER A 709 18.89 -0.89 62.79
CA SER A 709 17.72 -1.30 62.01
C SER A 709 18.06 -1.84 60.62
N ARG A 710 19.16 -1.38 59.97
CA ARG A 710 19.59 -1.85 58.64
C ARG A 710 20.06 -3.31 58.64
N ASP A 711 20.68 -3.79 59.73
CA ASP A 711 21.20 -5.16 59.91
C ASP A 711 20.14 -6.28 59.76
N LYS A 712 18.85 -5.93 59.72
CA LYS A 712 17.72 -6.85 59.59
C LYS A 712 16.93 -6.68 58.30
N LEU A 713 17.33 -5.74 57.44
CA LEU A 713 16.69 -5.50 56.16
C LEU A 713 17.35 -6.39 55.11
N ASP A 714 16.60 -7.32 54.54
CA ASP A 714 16.98 -8.02 53.33
C ASP A 714 16.16 -7.52 52.13
N ALA A 715 16.65 -7.79 50.91
CA ALA A 715 16.08 -7.25 49.68
C ALA A 715 14.67 -7.83 49.40
N GLU A 716 14.41 -9.07 49.84
CA GLU A 716 13.09 -9.72 49.71
C GLU A 716 12.06 -9.02 50.61
N SER A 717 12.40 -8.77 51.88
CA SER A 717 11.54 -8.07 52.84
C SER A 717 11.27 -6.61 52.44
N LEU A 718 12.29 -5.91 51.90
CA LEU A 718 12.13 -4.57 51.35
C LEU A 718 11.20 -4.57 50.13
N LEU A 719 11.36 -5.54 49.23
CA LEU A 719 10.53 -5.68 48.04
C LEU A 719 9.07 -5.97 48.41
N GLU A 720 8.81 -6.92 49.32
CA GLU A 720 7.45 -7.22 49.81
C GLU A 720 6.77 -6.00 50.42
N GLU A 721 7.49 -5.18 51.19
CA GLU A 721 6.93 -3.96 51.78
C GLU A 721 6.58 -2.90 50.73
N VAL A 722 7.47 -2.65 49.76
CA VAL A 722 7.24 -1.62 48.72
C VAL A 722 6.17 -2.07 47.71
N LEU A 723 6.14 -3.35 47.31
CA LEU A 723 5.06 -3.89 46.47
C LEU A 723 3.70 -3.73 47.14
N LYS A 724 3.63 -4.02 48.44
CA LYS A 724 2.39 -3.85 49.19
C LYS A 724 1.95 -2.38 49.26
N ASP A 725 2.86 -1.43 49.50
CA ASP A 725 2.53 0.00 49.48
C ASP A 725 2.02 0.45 48.09
N ALA A 726 2.60 -0.08 47.01
CA ALA A 726 2.17 0.18 45.64
C ALA A 726 0.77 -0.38 45.34
N HIS A 727 0.48 -1.63 45.70
CA HIS A 727 -0.86 -2.21 45.57
C HIS A 727 -1.90 -1.48 46.43
N ASP A 728 -1.56 -1.18 47.70
CA ASP A 728 -2.45 -0.44 48.60
C ASP A 728 -2.71 0.98 48.05
N ALA A 729 -1.73 1.61 47.38
CA ALA A 729 -1.92 2.89 46.69
C ALA A 729 -2.83 2.77 45.45
N TYR A 730 -2.69 1.69 44.68
CA TYR A 730 -3.52 1.43 43.50
C TYR A 730 -4.97 1.09 43.88
N ALA A 731 -5.19 0.30 44.94
CA ALA A 731 -6.52 0.04 45.49
C ALA A 731 -7.20 1.33 45.97
N ARG A 732 -6.50 2.20 46.73
CA ARG A 732 -7.02 3.53 47.11
C ARG A 732 -7.37 4.40 45.89
N ARG A 733 -6.60 4.26 44.81
CA ARG A 733 -6.81 5.01 43.55
C ARG A 733 -8.06 4.53 42.83
N GLU A 734 -8.26 3.22 42.74
CA GLU A 734 -9.46 2.59 42.20
C GLU A 734 -10.71 2.92 43.03
N GLU A 735 -10.65 2.86 44.37
CA GLU A 735 -11.73 3.30 45.27
C GLU A 735 -12.14 4.77 45.05
N THR A 736 -11.19 5.63 44.66
CA THR A 736 -11.43 7.06 44.42
C THR A 736 -12.07 7.36 43.06
N ILE A 737 -11.82 6.52 42.06
CA ILE A 737 -12.28 6.71 40.67
C ILE A 737 -13.54 5.88 40.38
N GLY A 738 -13.66 4.69 40.97
CA GLY A 738 -14.65 3.67 40.63
C GLY A 738 -14.07 2.64 39.65
N GLU A 739 -14.48 1.37 39.82
CA GLU A 739 -13.97 0.21 39.07
C GLU A 739 -14.10 0.39 37.54
N GLU A 740 -15.32 0.63 37.01
CA GLU A 740 -15.54 0.78 35.55
C GLU A 740 -14.72 1.94 34.94
N ASP A 741 -14.67 3.08 35.63
CA ASP A 741 -13.94 4.28 35.22
C ASP A 741 -12.41 4.06 35.28
N MET A 742 -11.93 3.27 36.24
CA MET A 742 -10.51 2.89 36.37
C MET A 742 -10.08 1.95 35.23
N ARG A 743 -10.88 0.91 34.91
CA ARG A 743 -10.61 0.02 33.76
C ARG A 743 -10.60 0.77 32.43
N TYR A 744 -11.43 1.81 32.28
CA TYR A 744 -11.38 2.70 31.13
C TYR A 744 -10.12 3.57 31.10
N LEU A 745 -9.71 4.12 32.25
CA LEU A 745 -8.47 4.90 32.38
C LEU A 745 -7.25 4.06 31.98
N GLU A 746 -7.17 2.82 32.44
CA GLU A 746 -6.09 1.88 32.13
C GLU A 746 -5.93 1.63 30.65
N ARG A 747 -6.99 1.19 29.97
CA ARG A 747 -7.00 1.00 28.52
C ARG A 747 -6.57 2.27 27.78
N ARG A 748 -7.05 3.44 28.22
CA ARG A 748 -6.69 4.72 27.60
C ARG A 748 -5.23 5.14 27.82
N VAL A 749 -4.69 4.96 29.02
CA VAL A 749 -3.30 5.28 29.35
C VAL A 749 -2.36 4.35 28.59
N LEU A 750 -2.60 3.04 28.69
CA LEU A 750 -1.80 2.00 28.05
C LEU A 750 -1.76 2.16 26.52
N LEU A 751 -2.92 2.33 25.87
CA LEU A 751 -2.98 2.52 24.41
C LEU A 751 -2.18 3.75 23.95
N THR A 752 -2.28 4.87 24.68
CA THR A 752 -1.60 6.13 24.34
C THR A 752 -0.08 6.01 24.48
N ILE A 753 0.39 5.31 25.52
CA ILE A 753 1.82 5.13 25.79
C ILE A 753 2.43 4.12 24.82
N ILE A 754 1.74 3.02 24.52
CA ILE A 754 2.14 2.09 23.46
C ILE A 754 2.28 2.83 22.13
N ASP A 755 1.28 3.64 21.74
CA ASP A 755 1.35 4.43 20.49
C ASP A 755 2.57 5.36 20.46
N GLN A 756 2.83 6.08 21.56
CA GLN A 756 3.95 7.01 21.62
C GLN A 756 5.29 6.27 21.52
N LYS A 757 5.51 5.25 22.36
CA LYS A 757 6.78 4.50 22.45
C LYS A 757 7.06 3.70 21.19
N TRP A 758 6.05 3.04 20.62
CA TRP A 758 6.18 2.30 19.36
C TRP A 758 6.60 3.23 18.21
N ARG A 759 6.01 4.43 18.15
CA ARG A 759 6.33 5.43 17.14
C ARG A 759 7.73 6.03 17.32
N GLU A 760 8.21 6.18 18.55
CA GLU A 760 9.61 6.55 18.87
C GLU A 760 10.57 5.42 18.43
N HIS A 761 10.26 4.17 18.77
CA HIS A 761 11.04 2.98 18.37
C HIS A 761 11.09 2.79 16.84
N LEU A 762 9.99 3.02 16.10
CA LEU A 762 10.00 2.98 14.64
C LEU A 762 10.98 3.97 14.02
N TYR A 763 11.08 5.18 14.58
CA TYR A 763 12.06 6.19 14.16
C TYR A 763 13.49 5.69 14.40
N GLU A 764 13.79 5.18 15.61
CA GLU A 764 15.11 4.63 15.93
C GLU A 764 15.50 3.42 15.07
N MET A 765 14.55 2.53 14.77
CA MET A 765 14.76 1.36 13.93
C MET A 765 15.02 1.69 12.45
N ASP A 766 14.48 2.80 11.94
CA ASP A 766 14.83 3.32 10.61
C ASP A 766 16.29 3.82 10.58
N TYR A 767 16.74 4.61 11.58
CA TYR A 767 18.15 5.02 11.68
C TYR A 767 19.10 3.83 11.86
N LEU A 768 18.74 2.85 12.68
CA LEU A 768 19.53 1.65 12.90
C LEU A 768 19.73 0.90 11.57
N LYS A 769 18.66 0.75 10.77
CA LYS A 769 18.67 0.06 9.48
C LYS A 769 19.55 0.75 8.44
N GLU A 770 19.60 2.08 8.43
CA GLU A 770 20.51 2.83 7.56
C GLU A 770 21.97 2.68 8.03
N GLY A 771 22.23 2.87 9.33
CA GLY A 771 23.57 2.82 9.92
C GLY A 771 24.23 1.45 9.92
N ILE A 772 23.47 0.35 9.99
CA ILE A 772 24.01 -1.02 10.12
C ILE A 772 24.88 -1.44 8.94
N ASN A 773 24.60 -0.92 7.72
CA ASN A 773 25.36 -1.25 6.52
C ASN A 773 26.82 -0.74 6.58
N LEU A 774 27.11 0.31 7.36
CA LEU A 774 28.47 0.79 7.59
C LEU A 774 29.28 -0.13 8.52
N ARG A 775 28.60 -1.00 9.31
CA ARG A 775 29.25 -1.99 10.19
C ARG A 775 29.64 -3.27 9.46
N ALA A 776 29.14 -3.49 8.25
CA ALA A 776 29.49 -4.63 7.38
C ALA A 776 31.02 -4.75 7.10
N TYR A 777 31.76 -3.65 7.20
CA TYR A 777 33.22 -3.62 7.08
C TYR A 777 33.94 -4.48 8.15
N ALA A 778 33.29 -4.85 9.25
CA ALA A 778 33.85 -5.64 10.35
C ALA A 778 33.68 -7.17 10.21
N GLN A 779 33.36 -7.69 9.02
CA GLN A 779 33.11 -9.12 8.74
C GLN A 779 31.95 -9.77 9.53
N ARG A 780 31.03 -8.97 10.08
CA ARG A 780 29.81 -9.45 10.74
C ARG A 780 28.61 -9.32 9.78
N ASP A 781 27.63 -10.21 9.89
CA ASP A 781 26.38 -10.12 9.09
C ASP A 781 25.54 -8.94 9.64
N PRO A 782 25.26 -7.90 8.83
CA PRO A 782 24.51 -6.74 9.28
C PRO A 782 23.10 -7.08 9.80
N VAL A 783 22.47 -8.14 9.29
CA VAL A 783 21.12 -8.52 9.71
C VAL A 783 21.12 -9.11 11.13
N VAL A 784 22.22 -9.76 11.53
CA VAL A 784 22.36 -10.32 12.89
C VAL A 784 22.59 -9.21 13.92
N GLU A 785 23.42 -8.21 13.61
CA GLU A 785 23.60 -7.05 14.49
C GLU A 785 22.33 -6.18 14.52
N TYR A 786 21.63 -5.99 13.39
CA TYR A 786 20.32 -5.33 13.35
C TYR A 786 19.28 -6.05 14.23
N GLN A 787 19.21 -7.38 14.15
CA GLN A 787 18.32 -8.18 14.99
C GLN A 787 18.66 -8.04 16.48
N ARG A 788 19.96 -8.01 16.82
CA ARG A 788 20.42 -7.90 18.21
C ARG A 788 20.17 -6.50 18.77
N GLU A 789 20.69 -5.46 18.13
CA GLU A 789 20.52 -4.07 18.57
C GLU A 789 19.02 -3.67 18.55
N GLY A 790 18.28 -4.11 17.54
CA GLY A 790 16.83 -3.90 17.47
C GLY A 790 16.04 -4.62 18.57
N PHE A 791 16.52 -5.76 19.07
CA PHE A 791 15.93 -6.45 20.23
C PHE A 791 16.30 -5.77 21.55
N GLU A 792 17.54 -5.26 21.68
CA GLU A 792 17.98 -4.45 22.82
C GLU A 792 17.11 -3.17 22.94
N LEU A 793 16.90 -2.44 21.84
CA LEU A 793 15.99 -1.27 21.78
C LEU A 793 14.53 -1.64 22.07
N PHE A 794 14.01 -2.73 21.48
CA PHE A 794 12.63 -3.17 21.72
C PHE A 794 12.37 -3.56 23.18
N SER A 795 13.36 -4.16 23.84
CA SER A 795 13.26 -4.51 25.28
C SER A 795 13.20 -3.24 26.14
N GLN A 796 14.06 -2.26 25.88
CA GLN A 796 14.04 -0.95 26.55
C GLN A 796 12.71 -0.20 26.31
N MET A 797 12.17 -0.29 25.09
CA MET A 797 10.86 0.28 24.76
C MET A 797 9.74 -0.38 25.59
N LEU A 798 9.74 -1.72 25.71
CA LEU A 798 8.74 -2.44 26.52
C LEU A 798 8.85 -2.09 28.01
N GLU A 799 10.06 -2.03 28.57
CA GLU A 799 10.29 -1.58 29.95
C GLU A 799 9.78 -0.15 30.17
N GLY A 800 10.11 0.76 29.24
CA GLY A 800 9.63 2.14 29.26
C GLY A 800 8.11 2.29 29.07
N ILE A 801 7.42 1.34 28.40
CA ILE A 801 5.95 1.30 28.34
C ILE A 801 5.39 0.96 29.73
N LYS A 802 5.94 -0.04 30.43
CA LYS A 802 5.47 -0.41 31.78
C LYS A 802 5.65 0.75 32.75
N GLU A 803 6.85 1.32 32.80
CA GLU A 803 7.18 2.42 33.71
C GLU A 803 6.32 3.66 33.46
N ASP A 804 6.22 4.12 32.21
CA ASP A 804 5.38 5.27 31.88
C ASP A 804 3.91 4.98 32.20
N THR A 805 3.40 3.76 31.96
CA THR A 805 2.02 3.38 32.26
C THR A 805 1.71 3.48 33.75
N VAL A 806 2.55 2.87 34.59
CA VAL A 806 2.45 2.96 36.06
C VAL A 806 2.48 4.43 36.49
N ARG A 807 3.47 5.21 36.02
CA ARG A 807 3.61 6.63 36.35
C ARG A 807 2.38 7.46 35.96
N PHE A 808 1.81 7.25 34.78
CA PHE A 808 0.65 8.01 34.33
C PHE A 808 -0.63 7.62 35.09
N LEU A 809 -0.86 6.34 35.40
CA LEU A 809 -2.06 5.89 36.13
C LEU A 809 -2.19 6.53 37.52
N PHE A 810 -1.09 6.56 38.26
CA PHE A 810 -1.07 7.15 39.60
C PHE A 810 -1.19 8.68 39.59
N ASN A 811 -0.55 9.37 38.64
CA ASN A 811 -0.38 10.83 38.70
C ASN A 811 -1.37 11.65 37.86
N VAL A 812 -2.15 11.05 36.95
CA VAL A 812 -3.01 11.83 36.04
C VAL A 812 -4.25 12.44 36.74
N GLU A 813 -4.60 13.69 36.40
CA GLU A 813 -5.81 14.33 36.95
C GLU A 813 -7.07 13.85 36.20
N VAL A 814 -7.91 13.09 36.90
CA VAL A 814 -9.21 12.61 36.41
C VAL A 814 -10.31 13.55 36.90
N GLN A 815 -11.17 14.03 35.99
CA GLN A 815 -12.40 14.73 36.35
C GLN A 815 -13.60 13.87 35.95
N VAL A 816 -14.17 13.15 36.93
CA VAL A 816 -15.44 12.44 36.75
C VAL A 816 -16.55 13.49 36.69
N ARG A 817 -17.28 13.54 35.57
CA ARG A 817 -18.56 14.26 35.49
C ARG A 817 -19.67 13.24 35.66
N GLU A 818 -20.41 13.35 36.76
CA GLU A 818 -21.71 12.71 36.85
C GLU A 818 -22.60 13.27 35.73
N SER A 819 -23.28 12.38 35.00
CA SER A 819 -24.29 12.78 34.03
C SER A 819 -25.55 13.19 34.79
N GLU A 820 -25.73 14.49 35.02
CA GLU A 820 -27.02 15.03 35.45
C GLU A 820 -28.07 14.69 34.37
N ASP A 821 -29.19 14.09 34.77
CA ASP A 821 -30.28 13.71 33.87
C ASP A 821 -30.86 14.94 33.15
N ASP A 822 -31.08 14.83 31.83
CA ASP A 822 -31.73 15.85 30.99
C ASP A 822 -33.26 15.98 31.31
N GLU A 823 -33.61 16.42 32.52
CA GLU A 823 -34.96 16.92 32.86
C GLU A 823 -35.07 18.44 32.71
N GLU A 824 -34.95 18.98 31.48
CA GLU A 824 -35.59 20.28 31.18
C GLU A 824 -35.95 20.50 29.68
N ALA A 825 -37.01 19.83 29.21
CA ALA A 825 -37.57 20.02 27.88
C ALA A 825 -38.91 20.80 27.88
N SER A 826 -38.88 22.14 27.77
CA SER A 826 -39.98 22.97 27.23
C SER A 826 -39.60 24.47 27.10
N PRO A 827 -40.39 25.35 26.42
CA PRO A 827 -40.90 25.20 25.04
C PRO A 827 -40.80 26.50 24.21
N ALA A 828 -40.67 26.41 22.87
CA ALA A 828 -40.99 27.53 21.96
C ALA A 828 -41.43 27.05 20.54
N ASP A 829 -42.59 27.55 20.11
CA ASP A 829 -43.41 27.16 18.94
C ASP A 829 -42.71 27.02 17.55
N LYS A 830 -43.04 25.97 16.76
CA LYS A 830 -44.06 25.87 15.67
C LYS A 830 -43.89 26.94 14.56
N VAL A 831 -43.97 26.65 13.25
CA VAL A 831 -45.00 25.96 12.41
C VAL A 831 -44.31 25.48 11.11
N GLY A 832 -44.69 24.40 10.40
CA GLY A 832 -45.73 23.38 10.58
C GLY A 832 -46.10 22.71 9.24
N VAL A 833 -46.67 21.50 9.27
CA VAL A 833 -47.31 20.81 8.11
C VAL A 833 -48.61 20.14 8.59
N GLY A 834 -49.64 20.15 7.74
CA GLY A 834 -50.99 19.69 8.09
C GLY A 834 -51.18 18.17 8.09
N PRO A 835 -52.28 17.66 8.69
CA PRO A 835 -52.49 16.23 8.91
C PRO A 835 -53.34 15.56 7.83
N GLN A 836 -53.17 14.24 7.62
CA GLN A 836 -54.28 13.29 7.47
C GLN A 836 -53.84 11.82 7.60
N VAL A 837 -54.45 11.12 8.57
CA VAL A 837 -54.92 9.71 8.57
C VAL A 837 -53.97 8.59 8.05
N GLY A 838 -53.72 7.52 8.80
CA GLY A 838 -54.28 7.17 10.12
C GLY A 838 -53.67 5.89 10.71
N THR A 839 -53.92 5.68 12.00
CA THR A 839 -53.33 4.60 12.80
C THR A 839 -54.08 3.27 12.69
N LYS A 840 -53.32 2.17 12.72
CA LYS A 840 -53.69 0.99 13.52
C LYS A 840 -52.52 0.59 14.39
N ALA A 841 -52.81 0.36 15.66
CA ALA A 841 -51.84 -0.02 16.67
C ALA A 841 -51.70 -1.55 16.74
N GLY A 842 -50.47 -1.99 16.90
CA GLY A 842 -50.02 -3.36 17.13
C GLY A 842 -48.50 -3.31 17.22
N ASP A 843 -47.94 -3.83 18.31
CA ASP A 843 -46.53 -4.18 18.46
C ASP A 843 -45.49 -3.04 18.42
N ILE A 844 -45.52 -2.17 19.44
CA ILE A 844 -44.29 -1.56 19.99
C ILE A 844 -44.32 -1.72 21.52
N ALA A 845 -43.82 -2.86 22.00
CA ALA A 845 -43.66 -3.14 23.42
C ALA A 845 -42.38 -3.94 23.74
N GLU A 846 -41.34 -3.87 22.90
CA GLU A 846 -40.03 -4.50 23.16
C GLU A 846 -38.86 -3.72 22.54
N ALA A 847 -38.72 -2.44 22.90
CA ALA A 847 -37.62 -1.58 22.44
C ALA A 847 -37.22 -0.50 23.47
N ALA A 848 -37.11 -0.87 24.74
CA ALA A 848 -36.74 0.05 25.83
C ALA A 848 -35.81 -0.57 26.88
N LYS A 849 -34.70 -1.16 26.42
CA LYS A 849 -33.49 -1.42 27.24
C LYS A 849 -32.25 -0.98 26.46
N ARG A 850 -32.10 0.34 26.27
CA ARG A 850 -30.77 0.90 25.95
C ARG A 850 -29.92 0.75 27.21
N LYS A 851 -28.74 0.12 27.08
CA LYS A 851 -27.71 0.19 28.12
C LYS A 851 -27.31 1.66 28.32
N PRO A 852 -26.92 2.09 29.54
CA PRO A 852 -26.37 3.42 29.72
C PRO A 852 -25.14 3.60 28.83
N SER A 853 -25.04 4.76 28.20
CA SER A 853 -23.79 5.21 27.58
C SER A 853 -22.76 5.49 28.69
N PRO A 854 -21.49 5.08 28.54
CA PRO A 854 -20.51 5.24 29.60
C PRO A 854 -20.26 6.72 29.94
N SER A 855 -19.89 6.94 31.20
CA SER A 855 -19.32 8.16 31.78
C SER A 855 -18.30 8.82 30.83
N ARG A 856 -18.54 10.08 30.46
CA ARG A 856 -17.60 10.82 29.58
C ARG A 856 -16.46 11.42 30.41
N ILE A 857 -15.54 10.58 30.84
CA ILE A 857 -14.35 10.97 31.60
C ILE A 857 -13.45 11.89 30.75
N GLU A 858 -13.28 13.14 31.17
CA GLU A 858 -12.28 14.06 30.62
C GLU A 858 -10.99 13.95 31.45
N VAL A 859 -10.01 13.21 30.92
CA VAL A 859 -8.69 13.07 31.56
C VAL A 859 -7.81 14.26 31.16
N LYS A 860 -7.35 15.05 32.14
CA LYS A 860 -6.46 16.19 31.88
C LYS A 860 -5.00 15.73 31.78
N GLY A 861 -4.29 16.23 30.77
CA GLY A 861 -2.85 16.00 30.58
C GLY A 861 -2.53 15.00 29.47
N LEU A 862 -3.34 13.96 29.31
CA LEU A 862 -3.32 13.13 28.09
C LEU A 862 -3.91 13.95 26.94
N ARG A 863 -3.08 14.29 25.95
CA ARG A 863 -3.58 14.81 24.68
C ARG A 863 -4.44 13.72 24.02
N GLU A 864 -5.62 14.08 23.54
CA GLU A 864 -6.33 13.21 22.61
C GLU A 864 -5.40 12.92 21.43
N ASN A 865 -5.24 11.64 21.08
CA ASN A 865 -4.45 11.20 19.94
C ASN A 865 -5.22 11.55 18.65
N LYS A 866 -5.26 12.83 18.32
CA LYS A 866 -5.87 13.33 17.09
C LYS A 866 -5.12 12.74 15.92
N GLN A 867 -5.83 12.02 15.04
CA GLN A 867 -5.25 11.44 13.84
C GLN A 867 -4.40 12.51 13.11
N PRO A 868 -3.14 12.18 12.77
CA PRO A 868 -2.20 13.16 12.24
C PRO A 868 -2.73 13.80 10.95
N GLN A 869 -3.05 15.08 11.04
CA GLN A 869 -3.53 15.85 9.88
C GLN A 869 -2.38 16.02 8.88
N ARG A 870 -2.43 15.23 7.79
CA ARG A 870 -1.44 15.03 6.69
C ARG A 870 -0.56 13.79 6.86
N LEU A 871 -1.17 12.63 6.61
CA LEU A 871 -0.44 11.39 6.31
C LEU A 871 0.11 11.42 4.87
N GLN A 872 1.25 10.77 4.68
CA GLN A 872 1.80 10.42 3.37
C GLN A 872 1.85 8.90 3.23
N TYR A 873 1.44 8.40 2.08
CA TYR A 873 1.38 6.98 1.78
C TYR A 873 2.44 6.66 0.72
N THR A 874 3.32 5.70 1.02
CA THR A 874 4.33 5.20 0.08
C THR A 874 4.05 3.73 -0.22
N SER A 875 3.89 3.42 -1.51
CA SER A 875 3.56 2.08 -2.01
C SER A 875 4.38 1.73 -3.26
N PRO A 876 4.47 0.45 -3.63
CA PRO A 876 4.92 0.05 -4.97
C PRO A 876 4.00 0.63 -6.05
N THR A 877 4.58 1.11 -7.15
CA THR A 877 3.86 1.27 -8.42
C THR A 877 3.88 -0.04 -9.21
N ILE A 878 3.06 -0.14 -10.27
CA ILE A 878 2.99 -1.29 -11.17
C ILE A 878 4.36 -1.62 -11.81
N ASP A 879 5.23 -0.62 -12.00
CA ASP A 879 6.60 -0.79 -12.51
C ASP A 879 7.61 -1.18 -11.39
N GLY A 880 7.17 -1.18 -10.13
CA GLY A 880 7.94 -1.48 -8.92
C GLY A 880 8.86 -0.36 -8.43
N GLU A 881 8.63 0.88 -8.86
CA GLU A 881 9.23 2.07 -8.23
C GLU A 881 8.40 2.49 -7.01
N ALA A 882 8.96 3.32 -6.13
CA ALA A 882 8.23 3.85 -4.98
C ALA A 882 7.34 5.04 -5.38
N GLY A 883 6.03 4.88 -5.31
CA GLY A 883 5.04 5.93 -5.54
C GLY A 883 4.64 6.64 -4.25
N SER A 884 4.60 7.97 -4.27
CA SER A 884 4.14 8.78 -3.13
C SER A 884 2.76 9.38 -3.37
N GLY A 885 1.79 8.99 -2.56
CA GLY A 885 0.43 9.50 -2.54
C GLY A 885 0.16 10.40 -1.33
N ALA A 886 -0.46 11.56 -1.55
CA ALA A 886 -0.93 12.44 -0.49
C ALA A 886 -2.46 12.52 -0.53
N VAL A 887 -3.13 11.87 0.42
CA VAL A 887 -4.58 11.92 0.59
C VAL A 887 -4.92 13.02 1.60
N GLN A 888 -5.80 13.93 1.23
CA GLN A 888 -6.43 14.86 2.19
C GLN A 888 -7.69 14.20 2.74
N VAL A 889 -7.60 13.68 3.97
CA VAL A 889 -8.78 13.23 4.71
C VAL A 889 -9.50 14.46 5.24
N GLU A 890 -10.67 14.79 4.66
CA GLU A 890 -11.60 15.73 5.29
C GLU A 890 -12.19 15.07 6.54
N SER A 891 -12.14 15.77 7.68
CA SER A 891 -12.71 15.29 8.94
C SER A 891 -14.10 15.89 9.12
N GLU A 892 -15.11 15.02 9.25
CA GLU A 892 -16.49 15.40 9.59
C GLU A 892 -16.61 15.80 11.07
N ASP A 893 -15.94 16.87 11.52
CA ASP A 893 -16.25 17.45 12.84
C ASP A 893 -15.77 18.92 13.01
N ALA A 894 -16.56 19.87 12.50
CA ALA A 894 -16.31 21.31 12.71
C ALA A 894 -17.53 22.23 12.52
N SER A 895 -18.65 22.01 13.25
CA SER A 895 -19.78 22.95 13.26
C SER A 895 -20.03 23.60 14.62
N SER A 896 -19.48 24.82 14.84
CA SER A 896 -19.99 25.76 15.86
C SER A 896 -19.54 27.22 15.59
N PRO A 897 -20.43 28.23 15.71
CA PRO A 897 -20.13 29.60 15.26
C PRO A 897 -19.91 30.63 16.39
N THR A 898 -18.81 31.38 16.35
CA THR A 898 -18.61 32.57 17.22
C THR A 898 -18.68 33.90 16.45
N ARG A 899 -19.71 34.71 16.76
CA ARG A 899 -19.87 36.10 16.29
C ARG A 899 -18.88 37.06 16.97
N ARG A 900 -18.37 38.07 16.24
CA ARG A 900 -18.23 39.45 16.78
C ARG A 900 -18.16 40.56 15.72
N ARG A 901 -18.52 41.77 16.15
CA ARG A 901 -18.86 42.99 15.38
C ARG A 901 -17.66 43.75 14.81
N SER A 902 -17.95 44.64 13.85
CA SER A 902 -17.00 45.43 13.05
C SER A 902 -17.01 46.96 13.29
N GLY A 903 -15.81 47.57 13.24
CA GLY A 903 -15.57 48.97 12.82
C GLY A 903 -15.60 50.07 13.91
N PRO A 904 -15.10 51.31 13.61
CA PRO A 904 -14.59 51.81 12.31
C PRO A 904 -13.21 52.53 12.36
N GLY A 905 -12.61 52.83 11.19
CA GLY A 905 -11.61 53.93 11.07
C GLY A 905 -10.30 53.64 10.30
N SER A 906 -10.36 53.83 8.98
CA SER A 906 -9.27 54.06 7.98
C SER A 906 -8.02 54.83 8.47
N ALA A 907 -6.80 54.66 7.94
CA ALA A 907 -6.33 54.23 6.60
C ALA A 907 -4.87 53.65 6.67
N THR A 908 -4.10 53.28 5.62
CA THR A 908 -4.19 53.51 4.16
C THR A 908 -3.42 52.44 3.34
N ALA A 909 -3.93 52.11 2.14
CA ALA A 909 -3.26 51.63 0.92
C ALA A 909 -1.95 50.78 0.94
N ALA A 910 -2.10 49.47 0.71
CA ALA A 910 -1.56 48.77 -0.48
C ALA A 910 -2.34 47.44 -0.64
N GLY A 911 -3.11 47.28 -1.73
CA GLY A 911 -4.24 46.34 -1.74
C GLY A 911 -4.13 45.13 -2.66
N ALA A 912 -4.49 43.96 -2.13
CA ALA A 912 -5.07 42.84 -2.88
C ALA A 912 -6.51 42.63 -2.38
N LYS A 913 -7.49 42.47 -3.29
CA LYS A 913 -8.91 42.32 -2.97
C LYS A 913 -9.44 40.92 -3.31
N GLN A 914 -10.09 40.28 -2.33
CA GLN A 914 -11.25 39.40 -2.54
C GLN A 914 -12.54 40.26 -2.44
N ALA A 915 -13.79 39.87 -2.78
CA ALA A 915 -14.38 38.62 -3.25
C ALA A 915 -15.69 38.91 -4.06
N ALA A 916 -16.16 37.93 -4.86
CA ALA A 916 -17.56 37.48 -5.17
C ALA A 916 -18.73 38.49 -5.44
N PRO A 917 -19.94 38.06 -5.90
CA PRO A 917 -20.38 36.76 -6.46
C PRO A 917 -21.06 36.84 -7.85
N GLY A 918 -21.28 35.70 -8.55
CA GLY A 918 -22.26 35.64 -9.65
C GLY A 918 -22.04 34.59 -10.76
N GLN A 919 -22.89 33.53 -10.73
CA GLN A 919 -23.45 32.75 -11.86
C GLN A 919 -22.58 32.18 -13.02
N ALA A 920 -22.75 30.85 -13.21
CA ALA A 920 -22.89 30.12 -14.48
C ALA A 920 -21.67 29.84 -15.41
N THR A 921 -21.38 28.53 -15.53
CA THR A 921 -21.05 27.75 -16.74
C THR A 921 -20.65 28.48 -18.05
N GLY A 922 -19.50 28.12 -18.63
CA GLY A 922 -19.17 28.49 -20.01
C GLY A 922 -17.89 27.85 -20.56
N SER A 923 -18.02 26.78 -21.35
CA SER A 923 -16.93 26.10 -22.07
C SER A 923 -16.47 26.91 -23.30
N GLY A 924 -15.68 27.97 -23.06
CA GLY A 924 -15.22 28.91 -24.10
C GLY A 924 -13.68 28.98 -24.26
N PRO A 925 -13.14 29.24 -25.47
CA PRO A 925 -11.71 29.42 -25.67
C PRO A 925 -11.18 30.67 -24.96
N SER A 926 -9.94 30.61 -24.45
CA SER A 926 -9.34 31.76 -23.78
C SER A 926 -9.19 32.96 -24.72
N ARG A 927 -9.37 34.19 -24.20
CA ARG A 927 -9.33 35.44 -25.01
C ARG A 927 -8.04 35.63 -25.82
N ASN A 928 -6.93 35.00 -25.40
CA ASN A 928 -5.63 35.06 -26.07
C ASN A 928 -5.31 33.82 -26.94
N GLY A 929 -6.12 32.75 -26.85
CA GLY A 929 -5.99 31.55 -27.68
C GLY A 929 -6.46 31.77 -29.12
N PRO A 930 -6.20 30.80 -30.03
CA PRO A 930 -6.69 30.82 -31.40
C PRO A 930 -8.23 30.81 -31.44
N CYS A 931 -8.82 31.51 -32.40
CA CYS A 931 -10.27 31.55 -32.56
C CYS A 931 -10.78 30.25 -33.24
N PRO A 932 -11.85 29.59 -32.73
CA PRO A 932 -12.34 28.30 -33.27
C PRO A 932 -12.78 28.31 -34.74
N CYS A 933 -13.10 29.48 -35.30
CA CYS A 933 -13.50 29.65 -36.69
C CYS A 933 -12.38 29.45 -37.73
N GLY A 934 -11.20 28.95 -37.34
CA GLY A 934 -10.07 28.71 -38.25
C GLY A 934 -9.40 29.97 -38.81
N SER A 935 -9.79 31.18 -38.41
CA SER A 935 -9.35 32.44 -39.04
C SER A 935 -7.87 32.83 -38.78
N GLY A 936 -7.07 31.99 -38.12
CA GLY A 936 -5.68 32.27 -37.71
C GLY A 936 -5.49 33.41 -36.70
N LYS A 937 -6.56 34.06 -36.24
CA LYS A 937 -6.52 35.21 -35.31
C LYS A 937 -6.81 34.75 -33.88
N LYS A 938 -6.26 35.47 -32.89
CA LYS A 938 -6.61 35.28 -31.48
C LYS A 938 -8.09 35.62 -31.25
N TYR A 939 -8.78 34.89 -30.37
CA TYR A 939 -10.23 35.03 -30.13
C TYR A 939 -10.65 36.49 -29.93
N LYS A 940 -9.96 37.26 -29.08
CA LYS A 940 -10.21 38.70 -28.84
C LYS A 940 -10.04 39.66 -30.04
N ARG A 941 -9.59 39.16 -31.20
CA ARG A 941 -9.44 39.91 -32.48
C ARG A 941 -10.26 39.27 -33.61
N CYS A 942 -11.20 38.39 -33.26
CA CYS A 942 -12.21 37.80 -34.13
C CYS A 942 -13.53 37.78 -33.32
N HIS A 943 -14.14 36.63 -33.07
CA HIS A 943 -15.42 36.51 -32.35
C HIS A 943 -15.44 37.02 -30.89
N GLY A 944 -14.30 37.39 -30.31
CA GLY A 944 -14.18 38.09 -29.02
C GLY A 944 -13.79 39.57 -29.12
N ALA A 945 -13.90 40.18 -30.30
CA ALA A 945 -13.69 41.61 -30.51
C ALA A 945 -14.99 42.39 -30.20
N PRO A 946 -14.91 43.60 -29.61
CA PRO A 946 -16.10 44.40 -29.36
C PRO A 946 -16.69 44.90 -30.69
N GLY A 947 -17.84 44.35 -31.09
CA GLY A 947 -18.54 44.64 -32.35
C GLY A 947 -18.40 43.59 -33.46
N ALA A 948 -18.00 42.36 -33.12
CA ALA A 948 -18.02 41.19 -34.00
C ALA A 948 -19.18 40.24 -33.62
#